data_AF-A0A409YPA9-F1
#
_entry.id   AF-A0A409YPA9-F1
#
_cell.length_a   1.000
_cell.length_b   1.000
_cell.length_c   1.000
_cell.angle_alpha   90.00
_cell.angle_beta   90.00
_cell.angle_gamma   90.00
#
_symmetry.space_group_name_H-M   'P 1'
#
loop_
_entity.id
_entity.type
_entity.pdbx_description
1 polymer ?
#
loop_
_entity_poly.entity_id
_entity_poly.type
_entity_poly.pdbx_seq_one_letter_code
_entity_poly.pdbx_strand_id
1 'polypeptide(L)'
;MAVISAISVLCLWLSISAVLAAGFSHSQNSCRSPIIRKEWRTLGRAAQMEYLKAVHCLLQKPAITPPSVSPGAVSRFDDLVTTHILQTFSIHYVLKGHFLPWHRYFTAIYEKTLRDECGYSGAQPYWNWNLDVPPLGNFTHSPLWDAQTGFGGNGPFVAVSEDDPFAVPGRTGGGCVSDGPFKNMIVNMGPSSNVTGNPRCLSRDFSPYFAGRYLGINVTKATLSQPDFGWFDRVVEGGPSFDASGLHGGGHYGVGGTLGEMGDLYNSPSDPVFYLHHANLDRVWWSWQRKDLSRRLFDISGPIFIMDYNNTLGGNTGDLLTTASVLLMRILWLLVATSSVLAADLRHWPQSTCRHPIIRKEWRTLKKTVQKEYLNAVHCMMEKRAITPKSISRGAVSRYDDFAATHILQTLSIHHVGDFLPWHRYFTAMYEKSLREECGYTGAQPYWDWNVDVPPFGNFTQSPLWDAEFGFGGNGPYEVSPPNPLFPVPGQTGGGCVIDGPFKDIVVNMGPRSNVTGNPRCLSRDFSPYIAETFLGRNATKVALSQPDFGSFDLVIEGSLIDKTFGMHGGGHFAIGGTLGEMGDLYSSPTDPLFYLHHANLDRVWWSWQNKDLSRRLHEISGPVIANDYNNTLGGNVTLSFPLSLGVNAPNVTIRDVMDIRAGTLCYDYDELYHF
;
A
#
# COMPACT_ATOMS: atom_id res chain seq x y z
N MET A 1 16.31 -47.80 30.77
CA MET A 1 16.03 -46.71 31.73
C MET A 1 16.58 -45.37 31.23
N ALA A 2 16.13 -44.91 30.07
CA ALA A 2 16.53 -43.61 29.50
C ALA A 2 15.37 -42.95 28.71
N VAL A 3 14.13 -43.21 29.13
CA VAL A 3 12.90 -42.62 28.54
C VAL A 3 12.05 -41.90 29.60
N ILE A 4 12.42 -41.99 30.89
CA ILE A 4 11.64 -41.41 31.99
C ILE A 4 12.16 -40.02 32.42
N SER A 5 13.31 -39.54 31.90
CA SER A 5 13.87 -38.23 32.31
C SER A 5 13.56 -37.07 31.36
N ALA A 6 12.89 -37.31 30.22
CA ALA A 6 12.51 -36.25 29.27
C ALA A 6 11.04 -35.79 29.44
N ILE A 7 10.21 -36.55 30.16
CA ILE A 7 8.79 -36.25 30.36
C ILE A 7 8.59 -35.22 31.50
N SER A 8 9.55 -35.08 32.41
CA SER A 8 9.51 -34.12 33.52
C SER A 8 9.96 -32.70 33.13
N VAL A 9 10.62 -32.50 31.98
CA VAL A 9 11.05 -31.16 31.52
C VAL A 9 10.06 -30.55 30.51
N LEU A 10 9.33 -31.35 29.72
CA LEU A 10 8.28 -30.83 28.84
C LEU A 10 6.99 -30.42 29.58
N CYS A 11 6.70 -30.99 30.75
CA CYS A 11 5.56 -30.56 31.56
C CYS A 11 5.78 -29.22 32.29
N LEU A 12 7.02 -28.73 32.39
CA LEU A 12 7.31 -27.40 32.95
C LEU A 12 7.26 -26.27 31.92
N TRP A 13 7.38 -26.56 30.62
CA TRP A 13 7.23 -25.56 29.56
C TRP A 13 5.79 -25.46 29.03
N LEU A 14 5.02 -26.54 29.08
CA LEU A 14 3.59 -26.51 28.74
C LEU A 14 2.71 -25.96 29.88
N SER A 15 3.24 -25.81 31.09
CA SER A 15 2.54 -25.12 32.19
C SER A 15 2.86 -23.61 32.28
N ILE A 16 3.80 -23.08 31.49
CA ILE A 16 4.01 -21.63 31.36
C ILE A 16 3.31 -21.07 30.12
N SER A 17 3.17 -21.85 29.05
CA SER A 17 2.40 -21.44 27.86
C SER A 17 0.88 -21.62 28.02
N ALA A 18 0.41 -22.44 28.95
CA ALA A 18 -1.02 -22.56 29.30
C ALA A 18 -1.46 -21.59 30.42
N VAL A 19 -0.53 -20.93 31.11
CA VAL A 19 -0.83 -19.86 32.10
C VAL A 19 -0.75 -18.46 31.48
N LEU A 20 -0.16 -18.30 30.29
CA LEU A 20 -0.24 -17.03 29.53
C LEU A 20 -1.33 -17.01 28.44
N ALA A 21 -2.05 -18.13 28.24
CA ALA A 21 -3.30 -18.18 27.48
C ALA A 21 -4.54 -18.17 28.40
N ALA A 22 -4.36 -17.91 29.69
CA ALA A 22 -5.45 -17.61 30.62
C ALA A 22 -5.73 -16.10 30.58
N GLY A 23 -6.67 -15.70 29.72
CA GLY A 23 -7.43 -14.48 29.89
C GLY A 23 -6.65 -13.16 29.83
N PHE A 24 -6.10 -12.82 28.67
CA PHE A 24 -6.23 -11.44 28.22
C PHE A 24 -7.44 -11.36 27.29
N SER A 25 -8.61 -11.34 27.93
CA SER A 25 -9.58 -10.30 27.59
C SER A 25 -8.77 -9.00 27.50
N HIS A 26 -8.51 -8.50 26.29
CA HIS A 26 -8.19 -7.09 26.15
C HIS A 26 -9.49 -6.37 26.51
N SER A 27 -9.70 -6.19 27.82
CA SER A 27 -10.41 -5.00 28.22
C SER A 27 -9.60 -3.86 27.58
N GLN A 28 -10.26 -3.10 26.72
CA GLN A 28 -9.84 -1.75 26.41
C GLN A 28 -9.87 -0.96 27.73
N ASN A 29 -8.92 -1.22 28.63
CA ASN A 29 -8.61 -0.32 29.73
C ASN A 29 -7.93 0.87 29.08
N SER A 30 -8.75 1.78 28.59
CA SER A 30 -8.31 3.11 28.20
C SER A 30 -7.47 3.69 29.34
N CYS A 31 -6.22 4.07 29.03
CA CYS A 31 -5.36 4.76 29.98
C CYS A 31 -6.07 6.08 30.37
N ARG A 32 -6.66 6.13 31.57
CA ARG A 32 -7.49 7.27 32.00
C ARG A 32 -6.68 8.55 32.28
N SER A 33 -5.37 8.41 32.47
CA SER A 33 -4.46 9.53 32.76
C SER A 33 -3.08 9.24 32.15
N PRO A 34 -2.92 9.41 30.82
CA PRO A 34 -1.63 9.22 30.19
C PRO A 34 -0.65 10.30 30.64
N ILE A 35 0.60 9.90 30.84
CA ILE A 35 1.69 10.85 31.07
C ILE A 35 1.97 11.63 29.77
N ILE A 36 2.20 12.94 29.90
CA ILE A 36 2.32 13.84 28.75
C ILE A 36 3.77 14.28 28.59
N ARG A 37 4.40 13.83 27.50
CA ARG A 37 5.73 14.31 27.07
C ARG A 37 5.65 15.78 26.66
N LYS A 38 6.56 16.61 27.17
CA LYS A 38 6.59 18.06 26.95
C LYS A 38 7.87 18.49 26.24
N GLU A 39 7.81 19.63 25.57
CA GLU A 39 8.98 20.22 24.92
C GLU A 39 9.94 20.76 26.01
N TRP A 40 11.25 20.57 25.83
CA TRP A 40 12.27 20.88 26.85
C TRP A 40 12.16 22.28 27.47
N ARG A 41 11.90 23.32 26.67
CA ARG A 41 11.79 24.72 27.13
C ARG A 41 10.51 24.99 27.91
N THR A 42 9.51 24.14 27.72
CA THR A 42 8.23 24.23 28.46
C THR A 42 8.30 23.52 29.81
N LEU A 43 9.37 22.75 30.07
CA LEU A 43 9.66 22.26 31.41
C LEU A 43 10.14 23.43 32.29
N GLY A 44 9.63 23.50 33.52
CA GLY A 44 10.23 24.39 34.53
C GLY A 44 11.63 23.92 34.89
N ARG A 45 12.51 24.85 35.31
CA ARG A 45 13.92 24.55 35.66
C ARG A 45 14.06 23.38 36.65
N ALA A 46 13.17 23.30 37.64
CA ALA A 46 13.16 22.19 38.60
C ALA A 46 12.94 20.82 37.92
N ALA A 47 12.02 20.75 36.96
CA ALA A 47 11.73 19.51 36.21
C ALA A 47 12.87 19.15 35.24
N GLN A 48 13.54 20.16 34.64
CA GLN A 48 14.75 19.93 33.84
C GLN A 48 15.86 19.33 34.69
N MET A 49 16.12 19.90 35.87
CA MET A 49 17.12 19.38 36.80
C MET A 49 16.77 18.00 37.36
N GLU A 50 15.49 17.72 37.62
CA GLU A 50 15.01 16.40 38.05
C GLU A 50 15.29 15.34 36.97
N TYR A 51 15.01 15.65 35.71
CA TYR A 51 15.33 14.77 34.58
C TYR A 51 16.85 14.51 34.50
N LEU A 52 17.67 15.57 34.53
CA LEU A 52 19.15 15.43 34.47
C LEU A 52 19.70 14.59 35.62
N LYS A 53 19.16 14.74 36.85
CA LYS A 53 19.50 13.89 37.99
C LYS A 53 19.15 12.42 37.75
N ALA A 54 17.99 12.14 37.16
CA ALA A 54 17.58 10.78 36.87
C ALA A 54 18.51 10.11 35.84
N VAL A 55 18.96 10.85 34.81
CA VAL A 55 19.97 10.35 33.85
C VAL A 55 21.29 10.03 34.55
N HIS A 56 21.79 10.94 35.39
CA HIS A 56 23.01 10.68 36.18
C HIS A 56 22.89 9.46 37.10
N CYS A 57 21.70 9.22 37.63
CA CYS A 57 21.45 8.02 38.42
C CYS A 57 21.60 6.73 37.58
N LEU A 58 21.13 6.69 36.33
CA LEU A 58 21.36 5.53 35.44
C LEU A 58 22.82 5.31 35.08
N LEU A 59 23.60 6.40 34.93
CA LEU A 59 25.05 6.32 34.70
C LEU A 59 25.81 5.75 35.90
N GLN A 60 25.25 5.79 37.10
CA GLN A 60 25.88 5.31 38.33
C GLN A 60 25.41 3.91 38.75
N LYS A 61 24.22 3.47 38.33
CA LYS A 61 23.73 2.14 38.65
C LYS A 61 24.50 1.07 37.87
N PRO A 62 24.81 -0.09 38.47
CA PRO A 62 25.57 -1.15 37.81
C PRO A 62 24.77 -1.76 36.66
N ALA A 63 25.45 -2.10 35.56
CA ALA A 63 24.87 -2.83 34.43
C ALA A 63 24.24 -4.17 34.86
N ILE A 64 23.15 -4.56 34.18
CA ILE A 64 22.56 -5.90 34.30
C ILE A 64 23.03 -6.85 33.20
N THR A 65 23.55 -6.32 32.09
CA THR A 65 24.06 -7.12 30.99
C THR A 65 25.28 -7.93 31.47
N PRO A 66 25.30 -9.25 31.25
CA PRO A 66 26.45 -10.06 31.62
C PRO A 66 27.73 -9.59 30.90
N PRO A 67 28.91 -9.56 31.56
CA PRO A 67 30.17 -9.23 30.90
C PRO A 67 30.52 -10.16 29.73
N SER A 68 29.94 -11.37 29.68
CA SER A 68 30.09 -12.29 28.54
C SER A 68 29.37 -11.81 27.27
N VAL A 69 28.39 -10.92 27.40
CA VAL A 69 27.63 -10.34 26.28
C VAL A 69 28.21 -8.99 25.88
N SER A 70 28.51 -8.14 26.86
CA SER A 70 29.12 -6.82 26.65
C SER A 70 30.07 -6.51 27.80
N PRO A 71 31.38 -6.78 27.64
CA PRO A 71 32.38 -6.47 28.67
C PRO A 71 32.46 -4.97 29.00
N GLY A 72 32.11 -4.11 28.04
CA GLY A 72 32.11 -2.66 28.19
C GLY A 72 30.87 -2.08 28.87
N ALA A 73 29.84 -2.88 29.15
CA ALA A 73 28.66 -2.43 29.87
C ALA A 73 28.93 -2.32 31.38
N VAL A 74 29.15 -1.10 31.87
CA VAL A 74 29.48 -0.84 33.28
C VAL A 74 28.26 -0.31 34.04
N SER A 75 27.43 0.49 33.38
CA SER A 75 26.26 1.14 33.97
C SER A 75 24.93 0.65 33.39
N ARG A 76 23.81 0.94 34.08
CA ARG A 76 22.47 0.70 33.54
C ARG A 76 22.18 1.49 32.27
N PHE A 77 22.83 2.65 32.12
CA PHE A 77 22.79 3.40 30.88
C PHE A 77 23.48 2.62 29.74
N ASP A 78 24.61 1.98 30.03
CA ASP A 78 25.34 1.16 29.06
C ASP A 78 24.56 -0.10 28.62
N ASP A 79 23.64 -0.63 29.43
CA ASP A 79 22.76 -1.74 28.98
C ASP A 79 21.89 -1.33 27.78
N LEU A 80 21.41 -0.07 27.78
CA LEU A 80 20.61 0.49 26.70
C LEU A 80 21.47 0.74 25.45
N VAL A 81 22.68 1.27 25.65
CA VAL A 81 23.66 1.47 24.57
C VAL A 81 24.05 0.13 23.94
N THR A 82 24.33 -0.89 24.76
CA THR A 82 24.64 -2.25 24.30
C THR A 82 23.52 -2.81 23.44
N THR A 83 22.27 -2.67 23.89
CA THR A 83 21.09 -3.15 23.15
C THR A 83 21.04 -2.55 21.75
N HIS A 84 21.27 -1.24 21.65
CA HIS A 84 21.29 -0.54 20.37
C HIS A 84 22.46 -0.97 19.48
N ILE A 85 23.68 -1.07 20.01
CA ILE A 85 24.87 -1.53 19.27
C ILE A 85 24.64 -2.92 18.67
N LEU A 86 24.14 -3.87 19.48
CA LEU A 86 23.93 -5.25 19.04
C LEU A 86 22.79 -5.40 18.02
N GLN A 87 21.80 -4.50 18.05
CA GLN A 87 20.63 -4.55 17.17
C GLN A 87 20.71 -3.56 16.00
N THR A 88 21.80 -2.80 15.84
CA THR A 88 21.88 -1.65 14.92
C THR A 88 21.37 -1.96 13.51
N PHE A 89 21.83 -3.05 12.88
CA PHE A 89 21.39 -3.45 11.53
C PHE A 89 20.08 -4.24 11.49
N SER A 90 19.47 -4.54 12.64
CA SER A 90 18.13 -5.13 12.75
C SER A 90 17.04 -4.08 12.97
N ILE A 91 17.43 -2.84 13.26
CA ILE A 91 16.50 -1.74 13.59
C ILE A 91 16.64 -0.53 12.65
N HIS A 92 17.78 -0.38 11.96
CA HIS A 92 17.99 0.69 10.98
C HIS A 92 17.95 0.17 9.55
N TYR A 93 17.25 0.89 8.67
CA TYR A 93 17.16 0.65 7.24
C TYR A 93 16.55 -0.72 6.87
N VAL A 94 15.77 -1.37 7.74
CA VAL A 94 15.37 -2.80 7.63
C VAL A 94 13.93 -3.23 7.94
N LEU A 95 13.67 -4.42 7.38
CA LEU A 95 12.77 -5.54 7.65
C LEU A 95 11.25 -5.40 7.63
N LYS A 96 10.63 -4.27 8.00
CA LYS A 96 9.14 -4.14 8.04
C LYS A 96 8.66 -2.76 8.53
N GLY A 97 9.50 -1.72 8.46
CA GLY A 97 9.21 -0.44 9.12
C GLY A 97 9.44 -0.50 10.64
N HIS A 98 10.44 -1.26 11.08
CA HIS A 98 10.76 -1.48 12.50
C HIS A 98 11.37 -0.26 13.18
N PHE A 99 12.01 0.64 12.43
CA PHE A 99 12.77 1.78 12.97
C PHE A 99 11.94 2.60 13.97
N LEU A 100 10.85 3.23 13.54
CA LEU A 100 10.02 4.07 14.42
C LEU A 100 9.34 3.30 15.57
N PRO A 101 8.70 2.13 15.36
CA PRO A 101 8.13 1.33 16.46
C PRO A 101 9.17 0.90 17.49
N TRP A 102 10.36 0.47 17.05
CA TRP A 102 11.43 0.04 17.95
C TRP A 102 11.95 1.22 18.76
N HIS A 103 12.21 2.37 18.13
CA HIS A 103 12.68 3.56 18.84
C HIS A 103 11.62 4.18 19.77
N ARG A 104 10.33 4.08 19.40
CA ARG A 104 9.20 4.41 20.30
C ARG A 104 9.24 3.53 21.55
N TYR A 105 9.39 2.22 21.38
CA TYR A 105 9.47 1.28 22.49
C TYR A 105 10.73 1.50 23.34
N PHE A 106 11.89 1.66 22.70
CA PHE A 106 13.17 1.91 23.36
C PHE A 106 13.13 3.18 24.21
N THR A 107 12.59 4.27 23.67
CA THR A 107 12.39 5.53 24.41
C THR A 107 11.40 5.36 25.57
N ALA A 108 10.34 4.55 25.40
CA ALA A 108 9.39 4.25 26.48
C ALA A 108 10.02 3.39 27.59
N ILE A 109 10.91 2.45 27.26
CA ILE A 109 11.66 1.65 28.24
C ILE A 109 12.67 2.53 28.98
N TYR A 110 13.38 3.42 28.29
CA TYR A 110 14.26 4.40 28.93
C TYR A 110 13.49 5.30 29.90
N GLU A 111 12.35 5.85 29.46
CA GLU A 111 11.45 6.66 30.31
C GLU A 111 11.02 5.87 31.55
N LYS A 112 10.58 4.62 31.37
CA LYS A 112 10.17 3.76 32.48
C LYS A 112 11.33 3.47 33.44
N THR A 113 12.53 3.25 32.92
CA THR A 113 13.74 2.98 33.73
C THR A 113 14.11 4.20 34.58
N LEU A 114 14.03 5.41 34.03
CA LEU A 114 14.23 6.65 34.80
C LEU A 114 13.25 6.78 35.96
N ARG A 115 11.98 6.41 35.74
CA ARG A 115 10.91 6.52 36.74
C ARG A 115 11.01 5.43 37.81
N ASP A 116 11.12 4.19 37.39
CA ASP A 116 11.07 3.03 38.28
C ASP A 116 12.36 2.86 39.10
N GLU A 117 13.52 3.17 38.51
CA GLU A 117 14.81 2.92 39.16
C GLU A 117 15.46 4.15 39.76
N CYS A 118 15.19 5.32 39.19
CA CYS A 118 15.80 6.60 39.58
C CYS A 118 14.80 7.61 40.13
N GLY A 119 13.51 7.22 40.30
CA GLY A 119 12.50 8.03 40.97
C GLY A 119 12.06 9.27 40.19
N TYR A 120 12.26 9.29 38.86
CA TYR A 120 11.77 10.38 38.03
C TYR A 120 10.24 10.44 38.04
N SER A 121 9.66 11.62 38.30
CA SER A 121 8.21 11.78 38.35
C SER A 121 7.59 12.22 37.02
N GLY A 122 8.39 12.79 36.12
CA GLY A 122 7.95 13.32 34.83
C GLY A 122 7.81 12.30 33.70
N ALA A 123 7.48 12.81 32.51
CA ALA A 123 7.48 12.06 31.25
C ALA A 123 8.71 12.45 30.43
N GLN A 124 9.16 11.57 29.52
CA GLN A 124 10.32 11.85 28.67
C GLN A 124 10.12 13.15 27.88
N PRO A 125 10.98 14.16 28.05
CA PRO A 125 10.88 15.37 27.25
C PRO A 125 11.32 15.12 25.81
N TYR A 126 10.84 15.98 24.90
CA TYR A 126 11.28 15.99 23.51
C TYR A 126 11.95 17.33 23.15
N TRP A 127 12.88 17.27 22.21
CA TRP A 127 13.56 18.44 21.67
C TRP A 127 12.92 18.87 20.34
N ASN A 128 12.22 20.01 20.32
CA ASN A 128 11.65 20.55 19.09
C ASN A 128 12.72 21.33 18.29
N TRP A 129 13.55 20.60 17.57
CA TRP A 129 14.65 21.13 16.76
C TRP A 129 14.24 22.15 15.70
N ASN A 130 12.98 22.17 15.25
CA ASN A 130 12.47 23.21 14.34
C ASN A 130 12.62 24.64 14.90
N LEU A 131 12.69 24.80 16.23
CA LEU A 131 12.89 26.10 16.88
C LEU A 131 14.38 26.48 17.02
N ASP A 132 15.28 25.56 16.71
CA ASP A 132 16.72 25.69 16.86
C ASP A 132 17.44 25.80 15.53
N VAL A 133 16.73 25.81 14.41
CA VAL A 133 17.34 25.93 13.10
C VAL A 133 16.68 27.02 12.27
N PRO A 134 17.35 27.55 11.24
CA PRO A 134 16.76 28.53 10.35
C PRO A 134 15.44 28.03 9.74
N PRO A 135 14.43 28.91 9.59
CA PRO A 135 14.47 30.35 9.87
C PRO A 135 14.12 30.74 11.33
N LEU A 136 13.77 29.79 12.20
CA LEU A 136 13.17 30.10 13.51
C LEU A 136 14.19 30.28 14.65
N GLY A 137 15.39 29.74 14.52
CA GLY A 137 16.42 29.85 15.56
C GLY A 137 17.83 29.52 15.09
N ASN A 138 18.73 29.40 16.05
CA ASN A 138 20.14 29.09 15.84
C ASN A 138 20.57 27.89 16.70
N PHE A 139 21.14 26.89 16.05
CA PHE A 139 21.42 25.58 16.62
C PHE A 139 22.35 25.68 17.81
N THR A 140 23.41 26.49 17.72
CA THR A 140 24.42 26.62 18.78
C THR A 140 23.91 27.40 19.99
N HIS A 141 22.81 28.15 19.85
CA HIS A 141 22.17 28.93 20.93
C HIS A 141 20.92 28.26 21.48
N SER A 142 20.67 26.98 21.17
CA SER A 142 19.56 26.26 21.76
C SER A 142 19.66 26.27 23.30
N PRO A 143 18.56 26.54 24.02
CA PRO A 143 18.50 26.33 25.47
C PRO A 143 18.77 24.89 25.90
N LEU A 144 18.73 23.93 24.95
CA LEU A 144 19.13 22.56 25.19
C LEU A 144 20.61 22.45 25.59
N TRP A 145 21.45 23.37 25.15
CA TRP A 145 22.89 23.39 25.43
C TRP A 145 23.27 24.17 26.69
N ASP A 146 22.28 24.67 27.45
CA ASP A 146 22.54 25.41 28.68
C ASP A 146 23.40 24.60 29.66
N ALA A 147 24.40 25.25 30.25
CA ALA A 147 25.39 24.59 31.09
C ALA A 147 24.87 24.17 32.48
N GLN A 148 23.65 24.59 32.87
CA GLN A 148 23.07 24.24 34.18
C GLN A 148 21.82 23.38 34.04
N THR A 149 20.95 23.78 33.12
CA THR A 149 19.61 23.24 32.92
C THR A 149 19.45 22.58 31.56
N GLY A 150 20.54 22.40 30.80
CA GLY A 150 20.62 21.70 29.53
C GLY A 150 21.63 20.54 29.58
N PHE A 151 22.13 20.13 28.43
CA PHE A 151 22.99 18.95 28.25
C PHE A 151 24.48 19.32 28.09
N GLY A 152 24.84 20.60 28.19
CA GLY A 152 26.18 21.08 27.82
C GLY A 152 26.34 21.31 26.31
N GLY A 153 27.33 22.12 25.95
CA GLY A 153 27.60 22.56 24.59
C GLY A 153 28.54 21.62 23.83
N ASN A 154 29.27 22.21 22.88
CA ASN A 154 30.15 21.51 21.96
C ASN A 154 31.53 21.21 22.59
N GLY A 155 32.25 20.26 21.99
CA GLY A 155 33.68 20.07 22.27
C GLY A 155 34.58 21.02 21.45
N PRO A 156 35.88 21.11 21.78
CA PRO A 156 36.84 21.83 20.95
C PRO A 156 36.92 21.22 19.56
N PHE A 157 37.24 22.05 18.56
CA PHE A 157 37.36 21.59 17.17
C PHE A 157 38.52 20.63 16.99
N VAL A 158 38.24 19.46 16.40
CA VAL A 158 39.25 18.46 16.04
C VAL A 158 39.19 18.26 14.52
N ALA A 159 40.29 18.56 13.84
CA ALA A 159 40.38 18.41 12.39
C ALA A 159 40.30 16.93 12.00
N VAL A 160 39.58 16.66 10.91
CA VAL A 160 39.57 15.38 10.20
C VAL A 160 40.21 15.59 8.83
N SER A 161 40.68 14.51 8.19
CA SER A 161 41.27 14.60 6.85
C SER A 161 40.29 15.26 5.87
N GLU A 162 40.77 16.22 5.08
CA GLU A 162 39.94 16.87 4.05
C GLU A 162 39.47 15.87 2.98
N ASP A 163 40.19 14.77 2.81
CA ASP A 163 39.87 13.68 1.89
C ASP A 163 38.95 12.59 2.50
N ASP A 164 38.52 12.73 3.76
CA ASP A 164 37.64 11.74 4.39
C ASP A 164 36.22 11.82 3.78
N PRO A 165 35.77 10.79 3.04
CA PRO A 165 34.44 10.79 2.41
C PRO A 165 33.30 10.76 3.44
N PHE A 166 33.59 10.51 4.72
CA PHE A 166 32.64 10.52 5.83
C PHE A 166 32.73 11.80 6.69
N ALA A 167 33.52 12.79 6.25
CA ALA A 167 33.56 14.09 6.90
C ALA A 167 32.23 14.84 6.73
N VAL A 168 31.53 15.06 7.83
CA VAL A 168 30.31 15.86 7.87
C VAL A 168 30.70 17.32 7.59
N PRO A 169 30.01 18.02 6.68
CA PRO A 169 30.33 19.42 6.38
C PRO A 169 29.90 20.35 7.51
N GLY A 170 30.63 21.46 7.69
CA GLY A 170 30.25 22.54 8.63
C GLY A 170 30.41 22.22 10.12
N ARG A 171 31.26 21.23 10.44
CA ARG A 171 31.62 20.84 11.81
C ARG A 171 32.33 21.96 12.55
N THR A 172 32.08 22.03 13.86
CA THR A 172 32.66 23.03 14.75
C THR A 172 33.27 22.43 16.03
N GLY A 173 33.20 21.11 16.21
CA GLY A 173 33.70 20.42 17.41
C GLY A 173 34.50 19.16 17.08
N GLY A 174 34.27 18.10 17.86
CA GLY A 174 34.95 16.81 17.74
C GLY A 174 35.69 16.38 19.01
N GLY A 175 35.93 17.29 19.94
CA GLY A 175 36.51 16.98 21.24
C GLY A 175 35.48 16.70 22.34
N CYS A 176 35.98 16.51 23.57
CA CYS A 176 35.16 16.31 24.77
C CYS A 176 34.25 17.51 25.06
N VAL A 177 33.02 17.25 25.48
CA VAL A 177 32.11 18.26 26.02
C VAL A 177 32.76 18.94 27.23
N SER A 178 32.79 20.27 27.22
CA SER A 178 33.59 21.07 28.18
C SER A 178 32.76 21.66 29.34
N ASP A 179 31.44 21.66 29.22
CA ASP A 179 30.51 22.26 30.17
C ASP A 179 29.23 21.43 30.34
N GLY A 180 28.33 21.88 31.22
CA GLY A 180 27.07 21.18 31.46
C GLY A 180 27.17 19.99 32.43
N PRO A 181 26.02 19.35 32.71
CA PRO A 181 25.93 18.21 33.61
C PRO A 181 26.77 17.00 33.14
N PHE A 182 26.94 16.83 31.83
CA PHE A 182 27.59 15.66 31.23
C PHE A 182 29.07 15.85 30.85
N LYS A 183 29.71 16.97 31.22
CA LYS A 183 31.13 17.23 30.88
C LYS A 183 32.12 16.13 31.29
N ASN A 184 31.82 15.43 32.40
CA ASN A 184 32.65 14.36 32.95
C ASN A 184 32.07 12.96 32.67
N MET A 185 31.10 12.87 31.77
CA MET A 185 30.51 11.59 31.40
C MET A 185 31.55 10.75 30.66
N ILE A 186 31.69 9.49 31.10
CA ILE A 186 32.52 8.49 30.44
C ILE A 186 31.61 7.65 29.54
N VAL A 187 31.96 7.59 28.27
CA VAL A 187 31.37 6.71 27.27
C VAL A 187 32.20 5.44 27.24
N ASN A 188 31.60 4.31 27.63
CA ASN A 188 32.33 3.07 27.86
C ASN A 188 32.45 2.18 26.61
N MET A 189 31.66 2.41 25.56
CA MET A 189 31.57 1.54 24.38
C MET A 189 31.64 2.35 23.09
N GLY A 190 31.76 1.67 21.95
CA GLY A 190 32.05 2.28 20.67
C GLY A 190 33.50 2.78 20.55
N PRO A 191 33.83 3.58 19.53
CA PRO A 191 33.00 3.85 18.37
C PRO A 191 32.66 2.57 17.59
N SER A 192 31.68 2.66 16.72
CA SER A 192 31.12 1.55 15.95
C SER A 192 30.60 0.43 16.85
N SER A 193 30.71 -0.83 16.40
CA SER A 193 30.16 -2.00 17.08
C SER A 193 30.95 -2.50 18.31
N ASN A 194 31.91 -1.71 18.84
CA ASN A 194 32.76 -2.14 19.93
C ASN A 194 31.99 -2.18 21.28
N VAL A 195 31.68 -3.39 21.74
CA VAL A 195 31.07 -3.66 23.06
C VAL A 195 32.07 -4.11 24.13
N THR A 196 33.36 -4.21 23.81
CA THR A 196 34.41 -4.75 24.71
C THR A 196 34.95 -3.75 25.72
N GLY A 197 34.64 -2.47 25.57
CA GLY A 197 35.11 -1.40 26.45
C GLY A 197 36.14 -0.49 25.76
N ASN A 198 35.83 0.79 25.70
CA ASN A 198 36.69 1.87 25.21
C ASN A 198 36.32 3.19 25.91
N PRO A 199 36.66 3.32 27.21
CA PRO A 199 36.27 4.46 28.02
C PRO A 199 36.90 5.76 27.50
N ARG A 200 36.05 6.72 27.17
CA ARG A 200 36.44 8.06 26.70
C ARG A 200 35.46 9.10 27.20
N CYS A 201 35.79 10.38 27.04
CA CYS A 201 34.84 11.45 27.33
C CYS A 201 33.67 11.43 26.34
N LEU A 202 32.51 11.94 26.74
CA LEU A 202 31.44 12.30 25.79
C LEU A 202 31.97 13.38 24.84
N SER A 203 32.06 13.07 23.55
CA SER A 203 32.41 14.03 22.50
C SER A 203 31.19 14.50 21.73
N ARG A 204 31.19 15.78 21.34
CA ARG A 204 30.19 16.39 20.45
C ARG A 204 30.88 17.19 19.37
N ASP A 205 30.25 17.22 18.22
CA ASP A 205 30.82 17.79 17.02
C ASP A 205 29.75 18.50 16.20
N PHE A 206 29.28 19.63 16.74
CA PHE A 206 28.15 20.33 16.17
C PHE A 206 28.38 20.69 14.70
N SER A 207 27.39 20.37 13.86
CA SER A 207 27.25 20.89 12.51
C SER A 207 25.93 21.66 12.38
N PRO A 208 25.94 22.98 12.64
CA PRO A 208 24.78 23.85 12.43
C PRO A 208 24.32 23.84 10.96
N TYR A 209 25.26 23.66 10.03
CA TYR A 209 24.95 23.50 8.60
C TYR A 209 24.07 22.27 8.36
N PHE A 210 24.49 21.11 8.88
CA PHE A 210 23.78 19.86 8.68
C PHE A 210 22.42 19.86 9.38
N ALA A 211 22.38 20.36 10.62
CA ALA A 211 21.15 20.57 11.36
C ALA A 211 20.19 21.50 10.60
N GLY A 212 20.67 22.64 10.09
CA GLY A 212 19.85 23.59 9.34
C GLY A 212 19.25 23.03 8.05
N ARG A 213 19.96 22.12 7.38
CA ARG A 213 19.51 21.48 6.14
C ARG A 213 18.35 20.51 6.36
N TYR A 214 18.41 19.70 7.42
CA TYR A 214 17.47 18.58 7.61
C TYR A 214 16.43 18.82 8.71
N LEU A 215 16.76 19.57 9.76
CA LEU A 215 15.87 19.80 10.90
C LEU A 215 14.91 21.00 10.69
N GLY A 216 14.86 21.55 9.48
CA GLY A 216 14.01 22.69 9.17
C GLY A 216 12.51 22.35 9.18
N ILE A 217 11.68 23.36 9.47
CA ILE A 217 10.22 23.21 9.47
C ILE A 217 9.67 22.74 8.12
N ASN A 218 10.34 23.08 7.02
CA ASN A 218 9.96 22.65 5.67
C ASN A 218 10.10 21.13 5.53
N VAL A 219 11.18 20.54 6.06
CA VAL A 219 11.40 19.09 6.03
C VAL A 219 10.39 18.40 6.95
N THR A 220 10.11 18.96 8.13
CA THR A 220 9.03 18.45 9.00
C THR A 220 7.68 18.48 8.28
N LYS A 221 7.33 19.57 7.58
CA LYS A 221 6.08 19.67 6.81
C LYS A 221 6.01 18.63 5.69
N ALA A 222 7.10 18.47 4.94
CA ALA A 222 7.21 17.44 3.89
C ALA A 222 7.11 16.02 4.46
N THR A 223 7.69 15.76 5.63
CA THR A 223 7.57 14.48 6.32
C THR A 223 6.12 14.24 6.75
N LEU A 224 5.47 15.25 7.35
CA LEU A 224 4.08 15.15 7.79
C LEU A 224 3.08 15.07 6.63
N SER A 225 3.48 15.34 5.38
CA SER A 225 2.64 15.20 4.18
C SER A 225 2.80 13.85 3.49
N GLN A 226 3.70 12.97 3.96
CA GLN A 226 3.89 11.67 3.33
C GLN A 226 2.60 10.83 3.39
N PRO A 227 2.29 10.07 2.32
CA PRO A 227 1.00 9.43 2.15
C PRO A 227 0.81 8.23 3.07
N ASP A 228 1.83 7.40 3.25
CA ASP A 228 1.83 6.16 4.03
C ASP A 228 3.06 6.05 4.95
N PHE A 229 3.07 5.05 5.84
CA PHE A 229 4.15 4.87 6.80
C PHE A 229 5.50 4.59 6.13
N GLY A 230 5.56 3.86 5.02
CA GLY A 230 6.82 3.49 4.37
C GLY A 230 7.53 4.69 3.76
N TRP A 231 6.79 5.59 3.12
CA TRP A 231 7.34 6.88 2.68
C TRP A 231 7.63 7.82 3.84
N PHE A 232 6.78 7.82 4.87
CA PHE A 232 7.02 8.60 6.09
C PHE A 232 8.34 8.20 6.76
N ASP A 233 8.51 6.91 7.05
CA ASP A 233 9.68 6.29 7.66
C ASP A 233 10.92 6.52 6.81
N ARG A 234 10.84 6.39 5.48
CA ARG A 234 11.95 6.70 4.57
C ARG A 234 12.40 8.16 4.61
N VAL A 235 11.48 9.11 4.75
CA VAL A 235 11.84 10.54 4.87
C VAL A 235 12.36 10.87 6.28
N VAL A 236 11.86 10.17 7.30
CA VAL A 236 12.35 10.31 8.67
C VAL A 236 13.76 9.74 8.80
N GLU A 237 13.95 8.45 8.52
CA GLU A 237 15.22 7.74 8.68
C GLU A 237 16.25 8.17 7.64
N GLY A 238 15.79 8.49 6.43
CA GLY A 238 16.63 8.90 5.31
C GLY A 238 17.30 7.72 4.58
N GLY A 239 18.29 8.04 3.74
CA GLY A 239 19.22 7.10 3.16
C GLY A 239 20.62 7.19 3.81
N PRO A 240 21.54 6.27 3.48
CA PRO A 240 22.87 6.16 4.08
C PRO A 240 23.84 7.23 3.57
N SER A 241 23.46 8.00 2.54
CA SER A 241 24.24 9.14 2.08
C SER A 241 23.89 10.41 2.85
N PHE A 242 24.89 11.29 3.02
CA PHE A 242 24.69 12.59 3.66
C PHE A 242 23.65 13.46 2.96
N ASP A 243 23.49 13.33 1.64
CA ASP A 243 22.48 14.08 0.89
C ASP A 243 21.04 13.61 1.13
N ALA A 244 20.86 12.38 1.64
CA ALA A 244 19.55 11.77 1.88
C ALA A 244 19.24 11.52 3.37
N SER A 245 19.98 12.08 4.33
CA SER A 245 19.95 11.68 5.75
C SER A 245 18.64 11.90 6.54
N GLY A 246 17.62 12.55 5.98
CA GLY A 246 16.31 12.70 6.62
C GLY A 246 16.34 13.46 7.97
N LEU A 247 15.20 13.47 8.66
CA LEU A 247 15.07 14.13 9.97
C LEU A 247 15.90 13.44 11.07
N HIS A 248 15.98 12.12 11.01
CA HIS A 248 16.74 11.28 11.92
C HIS A 248 18.23 11.63 11.83
N GLY A 249 18.84 11.48 10.64
CA GLY A 249 20.25 11.79 10.43
C GLY A 249 20.58 13.27 10.67
N GLY A 250 19.65 14.19 10.41
CA GLY A 250 19.81 15.60 10.74
C GLY A 250 20.11 15.87 12.23
N GLY A 251 19.46 15.13 13.13
CA GLY A 251 19.68 15.25 14.57
C GLY A 251 20.96 14.56 15.04
N HIS A 252 21.28 13.43 14.42
CA HIS A 252 22.51 12.68 14.66
C HIS A 252 23.75 13.47 14.22
N TYR A 253 23.89 13.75 12.93
CA TYR A 253 25.06 14.46 12.39
C TYR A 253 25.06 15.95 12.74
N GLY A 254 23.91 16.54 13.10
CA GLY A 254 23.84 17.91 13.61
C GLY A 254 24.51 18.08 14.97
N VAL A 255 24.35 17.10 15.88
CA VAL A 255 24.93 17.12 17.24
C VAL A 255 26.30 16.43 17.27
N GLY A 256 26.44 15.32 16.57
CA GLY A 256 27.60 14.45 16.67
C GLY A 256 28.57 14.52 15.49
N GLY A 257 28.27 15.25 14.42
CA GLY A 257 29.21 15.46 13.31
C GLY A 257 29.89 14.17 12.85
N THR A 258 31.21 14.20 12.71
CA THR A 258 32.03 13.02 12.34
C THR A 258 32.63 12.32 13.56
N LEU A 259 32.95 13.08 14.61
CA LEU A 259 33.74 12.58 15.75
C LEU A 259 32.98 12.50 17.08
N GLY A 260 31.75 13.01 17.11
CA GLY A 260 30.87 13.00 18.27
C GLY A 260 30.01 11.74 18.34
N GLU A 261 29.57 11.39 19.55
CA GLU A 261 28.85 10.13 19.77
C GLU A 261 27.52 10.08 19.01
N MET A 262 26.77 11.19 18.96
CA MET A 262 25.51 11.26 18.20
C MET A 262 25.68 10.99 16.69
N GLY A 263 26.88 11.15 16.12
CA GLY A 263 27.17 10.88 14.72
C GLY A 263 27.47 9.40 14.44
N ASP A 264 27.71 8.61 15.49
CA ASP A 264 27.99 7.18 15.38
C ASP A 264 26.69 6.38 15.33
N LEU A 265 26.44 5.69 14.20
CA LEU A 265 25.24 4.90 13.98
C LEU A 265 25.02 3.83 15.07
N TYR A 266 26.08 3.25 15.63
CA TYR A 266 25.96 2.20 16.64
C TYR A 266 25.88 2.79 18.04
N ASN A 267 26.75 3.76 18.33
CA ASN A 267 26.99 4.25 19.68
C ASN A 267 26.23 5.54 20.04
N SER A 268 25.44 6.11 19.12
CA SER A 268 24.70 7.36 19.36
C SER A 268 23.84 7.44 20.63
N PRO A 269 23.25 6.36 21.16
CA PRO A 269 22.55 6.42 22.44
C PRO A 269 23.46 6.73 23.64
N SER A 270 24.78 6.67 23.46
CA SER A 270 25.76 7.09 24.48
C SER A 270 25.66 8.58 24.80
N ASP A 271 25.10 9.42 23.92
CA ASP A 271 24.75 10.79 24.25
C ASP A 271 23.29 10.86 24.77
N PRO A 272 23.04 11.35 25.99
CA PRO A 272 21.68 11.48 26.53
C PRO A 272 20.71 12.31 25.67
N VAL A 273 21.22 13.17 24.77
CA VAL A 273 20.41 13.94 23.82
C VAL A 273 19.68 13.04 22.83
N PHE A 274 20.18 11.83 22.56
CA PHE A 274 19.55 10.81 21.72
C PHE A 274 18.07 10.63 22.06
N TYR A 275 17.76 10.47 23.34
CA TYR A 275 16.39 10.19 23.80
C TYR A 275 15.44 11.37 23.61
N LEU A 276 15.96 12.61 23.61
CA LEU A 276 15.15 13.81 23.35
C LEU A 276 14.89 14.00 21.85
N HIS A 277 15.88 13.67 21.02
CA HIS A 277 15.74 13.63 19.56
C HIS A 277 14.70 12.59 19.15
N HIS A 278 14.84 11.34 19.60
CA HIS A 278 13.93 10.24 19.28
C HIS A 278 12.53 10.42 19.89
N ALA A 279 12.41 11.09 21.05
CA ALA A 279 11.09 11.51 21.55
C ALA A 279 10.41 12.55 20.64
N ASN A 280 11.17 13.42 19.96
CA ASN A 280 10.59 14.34 18.98
C ASN A 280 10.27 13.65 17.66
N LEU A 281 11.07 12.67 17.21
CA LEU A 281 10.72 11.81 16.07
C LEU A 281 9.42 11.04 16.33
N ASP A 282 9.27 10.46 17.51
CA ASP A 282 8.04 9.79 17.94
C ASP A 282 6.85 10.76 17.98
N ARG A 283 7.06 12.01 18.44
CA ARG A 283 6.05 13.08 18.36
C ARG A 283 5.69 13.42 16.92
N VAL A 284 6.66 13.51 16.00
CA VAL A 284 6.40 13.78 14.58
C VAL A 284 5.60 12.62 13.98
N TRP A 285 5.96 11.38 14.31
CA TRP A 285 5.19 10.19 13.90
C TRP A 285 3.78 10.22 14.46
N TRP A 286 3.58 10.46 15.76
CA TRP A 286 2.25 10.60 16.34
C TRP A 286 1.46 11.76 15.73
N SER A 287 2.11 12.87 15.41
CA SER A 287 1.47 14.01 14.73
C SER A 287 1.03 13.64 13.32
N TRP A 288 1.82 12.85 12.61
CA TRP A 288 1.44 12.27 11.33
C TRP A 288 0.28 11.29 11.49
N GLN A 289 0.32 10.40 12.49
CA GLN A 289 -0.77 9.46 12.79
C GLN A 289 -2.08 10.20 13.09
N ARG A 290 -2.04 11.24 13.93
CA ARG A 290 -3.21 12.02 14.31
C ARG A 290 -3.91 12.76 13.17
N LYS A 291 -3.23 13.02 12.05
CA LYS A 291 -3.86 13.64 10.87
C LYS A 291 -4.93 12.73 10.25
N ASP A 292 -4.79 11.42 10.42
CA ASP A 292 -5.73 10.40 9.96
C ASP A 292 -5.58 9.17 10.86
N LEU A 293 -6.07 9.30 12.09
CA LEU A 293 -5.79 8.32 13.16
C LEU A 293 -6.36 6.94 12.82
N SER A 294 -7.51 6.86 12.15
CA SER A 294 -8.13 5.60 11.71
C SER A 294 -7.23 4.80 10.78
N ARG A 295 -6.57 5.46 9.84
CA ARG A 295 -5.69 4.80 8.86
C ARG A 295 -4.28 4.62 9.41
N ARG A 296 -3.68 5.71 9.89
CA ARG A 296 -2.25 5.81 10.19
C ARG A 296 -1.85 5.17 11.51
N LEU A 297 -2.81 4.85 12.38
CA LEU A 297 -2.55 4.09 13.60
C LEU A 297 -2.12 2.65 13.30
N PHE A 298 -2.62 2.07 12.21
CA PHE A 298 -2.33 0.70 11.78
C PHE A 298 -1.47 0.62 10.52
N ASP A 299 -1.08 1.78 9.97
CA ASP A 299 -0.20 1.90 8.81
C ASP A 299 1.26 1.63 9.25
N ILE A 300 1.80 0.50 8.81
CA ILE A 300 3.19 0.10 8.99
C ILE A 300 3.68 -0.61 7.72
N SER A 301 4.82 -0.18 7.18
CA SER A 301 5.42 -0.73 5.95
C SER A 301 6.91 -0.38 5.86
N GLY A 302 7.69 -1.13 5.06
CA GLY A 302 9.14 -0.93 4.90
C GLY A 302 9.81 -2.11 4.19
N PRO A 303 11.06 -1.94 3.70
CA PRO A 303 11.78 -2.97 2.95
C PRO A 303 12.12 -4.17 3.84
N ILE A 304 12.34 -5.35 3.24
CA ILE A 304 12.68 -6.58 3.96
C ILE A 304 14.20 -6.69 4.18
N PHE A 305 15.02 -6.27 3.21
CA PHE A 305 16.47 -6.21 3.38
C PHE A 305 16.93 -4.78 3.60
N ILE A 306 18.12 -4.64 4.18
CA ILE A 306 18.80 -3.34 4.36
C ILE A 306 18.74 -2.59 3.04
N MET A 307 18.13 -1.41 3.05
CA MET A 307 18.10 -0.50 1.90
C MET A 307 17.43 -1.07 0.63
N ASP A 308 16.66 -2.16 0.73
CA ASP A 308 15.97 -2.80 -0.40
C ASP A 308 14.57 -2.20 -0.63
N TYR A 309 14.51 -0.88 -0.74
CA TYR A 309 13.27 -0.12 -0.97
C TYR A 309 12.60 -0.45 -2.32
N ASN A 310 13.32 -1.15 -3.21
CA ASN A 310 12.85 -1.60 -4.52
C ASN A 310 12.58 -3.12 -4.56
N ASN A 311 12.73 -3.84 -3.44
CA ASN A 311 12.54 -5.28 -3.30
C ASN A 311 13.31 -6.15 -4.33
N THR A 312 14.53 -5.76 -4.68
CA THR A 312 15.39 -6.44 -5.65
C THR A 312 16.08 -7.69 -5.08
N LEU A 313 16.15 -7.87 -3.76
CA LEU A 313 16.85 -9.00 -3.12
C LEU A 313 15.92 -10.05 -2.48
N GLY A 314 14.62 -9.77 -2.32
CA GLY A 314 13.54 -10.76 -2.17
C GLY A 314 13.54 -11.63 -0.90
N GLY A 315 12.54 -11.46 -0.04
CA GLY A 315 12.51 -12.19 1.23
C GLY A 315 11.28 -11.97 2.10
N ASN A 316 10.06 -12.18 1.60
CA ASN A 316 8.92 -12.31 2.50
C ASN A 316 9.11 -13.51 3.44
N THR A 317 9.69 -13.30 4.63
CA THR A 317 9.61 -14.25 5.73
C THR A 317 8.23 -14.16 6.34
N GLY A 318 7.30 -14.91 5.75
CA GLY A 318 6.19 -15.56 6.42
C GLY A 318 6.42 -17.07 6.67
N ASP A 319 7.50 -17.63 6.12
CA ASP A 319 7.74 -19.10 6.07
C ASP A 319 8.98 -19.58 6.82
N LEU A 320 9.24 -19.06 8.02
CA LEU A 320 10.26 -19.63 8.92
C LEU A 320 9.74 -19.66 10.36
N LEU A 321 8.76 -20.54 10.58
CA LEU A 321 8.48 -21.30 11.81
C LEU A 321 7.11 -21.97 11.65
N THR A 322 7.09 -23.20 11.12
CA THR A 322 6.27 -24.35 11.61
C THR A 322 6.11 -25.45 10.54
N THR A 323 7.14 -26.25 10.32
CA THR A 323 7.03 -27.58 9.72
C THR A 323 7.34 -28.62 10.80
N ALA A 324 6.32 -29.05 11.56
CA ALA A 324 6.29 -30.36 12.26
C ALA A 324 5.05 -30.64 13.13
N SER A 325 4.22 -29.65 13.52
CA SER A 325 3.32 -29.86 14.68
C SER A 325 1.81 -29.84 14.41
N VAL A 326 1.33 -29.72 13.17
CA VAL A 326 -0.12 -29.55 12.88
C VAL A 326 -0.83 -30.85 12.43
N LEU A 327 -0.12 -31.98 12.32
CA LEU A 327 -0.72 -33.25 11.91
C LEU A 327 -1.53 -33.95 13.03
N LEU A 328 -1.40 -33.53 14.29
CA LEU A 328 -2.08 -34.17 15.42
C LEU A 328 -3.40 -33.49 15.87
N MET A 329 -3.72 -32.28 15.40
CA MET A 329 -4.95 -31.57 15.78
C MET A 329 -6.12 -31.75 14.81
N ARG A 330 -5.98 -32.57 13.76
CA ARG A 330 -7.06 -32.87 12.79
C ARG A 330 -7.87 -34.14 13.08
N ILE A 331 -7.51 -34.90 14.12
CA ILE A 331 -8.21 -36.15 14.49
C ILE A 331 -9.33 -35.91 15.53
N LEU A 332 -9.34 -34.75 16.21
CA LEU A 332 -10.27 -34.50 17.33
C LEU A 332 -11.54 -33.68 16.98
N TRP A 333 -11.69 -33.24 15.72
CA TRP A 333 -12.87 -32.47 15.25
C TRP A 333 -13.84 -33.28 14.38
N LEU A 334 -13.69 -34.62 14.35
CA LEU A 334 -14.44 -35.54 13.48
C LEU A 334 -15.64 -36.24 14.17
N LEU A 335 -16.10 -35.79 15.33
CA LEU A 335 -17.13 -36.52 16.11
C LEU A 335 -18.39 -35.74 16.53
N VAL A 336 -18.60 -34.50 16.13
CA VAL A 336 -19.90 -33.83 16.39
C VAL A 336 -20.36 -33.03 15.17
N ALA A 337 -21.59 -33.34 14.75
CA ALA A 337 -22.45 -32.64 13.78
C ALA A 337 -22.40 -33.09 12.32
N THR A 338 -22.92 -34.31 12.08
CA THR A 338 -23.57 -34.71 10.83
C THR A 338 -25.01 -34.19 10.78
N SER A 339 -25.32 -33.26 9.86
CA SER A 339 -26.64 -33.15 9.19
C SER A 339 -26.57 -32.22 7.98
N SER A 340 -26.12 -32.81 6.86
CA SER A 340 -26.53 -32.59 5.46
C SER A 340 -27.19 -31.27 5.01
N VAL A 341 -26.45 -30.45 4.26
CA VAL A 341 -26.82 -29.96 2.90
C VAL A 341 -25.52 -29.82 2.09
N LEU A 342 -25.53 -30.28 0.84
CA LEU A 342 -24.40 -30.44 -0.08
C LEU A 342 -23.57 -29.15 -0.27
N ALA A 343 -22.43 -29.06 0.41
CA ALA A 343 -21.36 -28.13 0.06
C ALA A 343 -20.49 -28.80 -1.02
N ALA A 344 -20.56 -28.29 -2.25
CA ALA A 344 -19.62 -28.62 -3.30
C ALA A 344 -18.23 -28.10 -2.88
N ASP A 345 -17.39 -29.05 -2.48
CA ASP A 345 -15.94 -29.10 -2.67
C ASP A 345 -15.25 -27.74 -2.94
N LEU A 346 -15.06 -26.94 -1.88
CA LEU A 346 -14.12 -25.81 -1.89
C LEU A 346 -12.70 -26.37 -1.93
N ARG A 347 -12.22 -26.70 -3.13
CA ARG A 347 -10.80 -26.88 -3.39
C ARG A 347 -10.11 -25.54 -3.10
N HIS A 348 -9.49 -25.43 -1.93
CA HIS A 348 -8.53 -24.38 -1.66
C HIS A 348 -7.38 -24.54 -2.67
N TRP A 349 -7.36 -23.68 -3.67
CA TRP A 349 -6.23 -23.58 -4.58
C TRP A 349 -5.05 -23.03 -3.78
N PRO A 350 -3.85 -23.62 -3.87
CA PRO A 350 -2.66 -22.98 -3.32
C PRO A 350 -2.50 -21.61 -3.97
N GLN A 351 -2.39 -20.53 -3.19
CA GLN A 351 -2.09 -19.19 -3.71
C GLN A 351 -0.76 -19.27 -4.46
N SER A 352 -0.82 -19.48 -5.77
CA SER A 352 0.33 -19.43 -6.64
C SER A 352 0.83 -17.99 -6.63
N THR A 353 2.02 -17.76 -6.10
CA THR A 353 2.69 -16.46 -6.19
C THR A 353 2.83 -16.09 -7.66
N CYS A 354 2.27 -14.95 -8.07
CA CYS A 354 2.47 -14.40 -9.40
C CYS A 354 3.95 -14.03 -9.57
N ARG A 355 4.73 -14.88 -10.25
CA ARG A 355 6.17 -14.66 -10.47
C ARG A 355 6.46 -13.81 -11.70
N HIS A 356 5.57 -13.88 -12.70
CA HIS A 356 5.71 -13.19 -13.98
C HIS A 356 4.33 -12.66 -14.40
N PRO A 357 3.92 -11.48 -13.91
CA PRO A 357 2.68 -10.87 -14.35
C PRO A 357 2.75 -10.61 -15.86
N ILE A 358 1.69 -11.00 -16.58
CA ILE A 358 1.56 -10.63 -17.99
C ILE A 358 1.26 -9.13 -18.08
N ILE A 359 1.87 -8.45 -19.05
CA ILE A 359 1.74 -7.00 -19.19
C ILE A 359 0.69 -6.68 -20.24
N ARG A 360 -0.45 -6.13 -19.81
CA ARG A 360 -1.49 -5.57 -20.66
C ARG A 360 -0.99 -4.29 -21.30
N LYS A 361 -1.18 -4.16 -22.60
CA LYS A 361 -0.66 -3.05 -23.41
C LYS A 361 -1.76 -2.37 -24.19
N GLU A 362 -1.51 -1.11 -24.52
CA GLU A 362 -2.39 -0.34 -25.38
C GLU A 362 -2.44 -0.95 -26.80
N TRP A 363 -3.62 -1.06 -27.40
CA TRP A 363 -3.81 -1.72 -28.70
C TRP A 363 -2.84 -1.24 -29.78
N ARG A 364 -2.56 0.07 -29.86
CA ARG A 364 -1.72 0.69 -30.89
C ARG A 364 -0.24 0.35 -30.73
N THR A 365 0.20 -0.04 -29.54
CA THR A 365 1.61 -0.38 -29.28
C THR A 365 1.91 -1.85 -29.58
N LEU A 366 0.87 -2.67 -29.79
CA LEU A 366 1.03 -4.07 -30.16
C LEU A 366 1.57 -4.23 -31.58
N LYS A 367 2.41 -5.26 -31.77
CA LYS A 367 2.81 -5.70 -33.11
C LYS A 367 1.58 -6.21 -33.86
N LYS A 368 1.51 -5.96 -35.17
CA LYS A 368 0.44 -6.44 -36.05
C LYS A 368 0.18 -7.96 -35.95
N THR A 369 1.23 -8.75 -35.75
CA THR A 369 1.13 -10.20 -35.52
C THR A 369 0.37 -10.53 -34.24
N VAL A 370 0.61 -9.81 -33.15
CA VAL A 370 -0.05 -10.01 -31.85
C VAL A 370 -1.49 -9.50 -31.89
N GLN A 371 -1.75 -8.38 -32.58
CA GLN A 371 -3.13 -7.91 -32.84
C GLN A 371 -3.93 -9.00 -33.55
N LYS A 372 -3.37 -9.61 -34.60
CA LYS A 372 -4.04 -10.69 -35.33
C LYS A 372 -4.24 -11.95 -34.50
N GLU A 373 -3.25 -12.31 -33.68
CA GLU A 373 -3.34 -13.44 -32.75
C GLU A 373 -4.49 -13.27 -31.75
N TYR A 374 -4.65 -12.06 -31.18
CA TYR A 374 -5.78 -11.75 -30.30
C TYR A 374 -7.12 -11.89 -31.03
N LEU A 375 -7.27 -11.28 -32.21
CA LEU A 375 -8.50 -11.35 -33.00
C LEU A 375 -8.89 -12.80 -33.35
N ASN A 376 -7.91 -13.63 -33.72
CA ASN A 376 -8.11 -15.04 -33.99
C ASN A 376 -8.53 -15.83 -32.73
N ALA A 377 -7.98 -15.49 -31.57
CA ALA A 377 -8.36 -16.13 -30.31
C ALA A 377 -9.82 -15.81 -29.91
N VAL A 378 -10.29 -14.59 -30.18
CA VAL A 378 -11.71 -14.23 -29.97
C VAL A 378 -12.63 -15.06 -30.87
N HIS A 379 -12.30 -15.19 -32.16
CA HIS A 379 -13.04 -16.06 -33.08
C HIS A 379 -13.06 -17.52 -32.62
N CYS A 380 -11.92 -18.02 -32.15
CA CYS A 380 -11.84 -19.36 -31.58
C CYS A 380 -12.81 -19.55 -30.38
N MET A 381 -12.98 -18.54 -29.51
CA MET A 381 -13.98 -18.60 -28.44
C MET A 381 -15.42 -18.64 -28.96
N MET A 382 -15.70 -17.97 -30.08
CA MET A 382 -17.00 -17.99 -30.75
C MET A 382 -17.30 -19.31 -31.46
N GLU A 383 -16.27 -20.07 -31.84
CA GLU A 383 -16.40 -21.39 -32.47
C GLU A 383 -16.55 -22.53 -31.44
N LYS A 384 -15.96 -22.38 -30.24
CA LYS A 384 -16.06 -23.39 -29.19
C LYS A 384 -17.47 -23.43 -28.62
N ARG A 385 -17.95 -24.64 -28.28
CA ARG A 385 -19.29 -24.87 -27.71
C ARG A 385 -19.42 -24.31 -26.28
N ALA A 386 -20.53 -23.63 -26.01
CA ALA A 386 -20.91 -23.17 -24.67
C ALA A 386 -20.90 -24.30 -23.62
N ILE A 387 -20.45 -23.99 -22.41
CA ILE A 387 -20.54 -24.87 -21.23
C ILE A 387 -21.75 -24.54 -20.35
N THR A 388 -22.36 -23.36 -20.51
CA THR A 388 -23.59 -22.99 -19.77
C THR A 388 -24.71 -23.99 -20.08
N PRO A 389 -25.33 -24.59 -19.05
CA PRO A 389 -26.48 -25.46 -19.25
C PRO A 389 -27.61 -24.75 -20.02
N LYS A 390 -28.22 -25.45 -20.98
CA LYS A 390 -29.36 -24.91 -21.76
C LYS A 390 -30.58 -24.56 -20.90
N SER A 391 -30.68 -25.09 -19.69
CA SER A 391 -31.68 -24.71 -18.69
C SER A 391 -31.45 -23.31 -18.10
N ILE A 392 -30.21 -22.80 -18.14
CA ILE A 392 -29.83 -21.48 -17.65
C ILE A 392 -29.86 -20.46 -18.79
N SER A 393 -29.22 -20.78 -19.91
CA SER A 393 -29.23 -19.94 -21.12
C SER A 393 -29.38 -20.82 -22.36
N ARG A 394 -30.50 -20.66 -23.07
CA ARG A 394 -30.71 -21.36 -24.35
C ARG A 394 -29.91 -20.70 -25.47
N GLY A 395 -29.77 -19.38 -25.40
CA GLY A 395 -29.06 -18.54 -26.37
C GLY A 395 -27.55 -18.64 -26.29
N ALA A 396 -26.96 -19.12 -25.20
CA ALA A 396 -25.52 -19.37 -25.13
C ALA A 396 -25.15 -20.57 -26.00
N VAL A 397 -24.61 -20.33 -27.21
CA VAL A 397 -24.21 -21.39 -28.14
C VAL A 397 -22.70 -21.60 -28.16
N SER A 398 -21.93 -20.54 -27.93
CA SER A 398 -20.47 -20.54 -27.91
C SER A 398 -19.86 -20.30 -26.52
N ARG A 399 -18.56 -20.58 -26.36
CA ARG A 399 -17.82 -20.23 -25.14
C ARG A 399 -17.75 -18.73 -24.93
N TYR A 400 -17.71 -17.95 -26.01
CA TYR A 400 -17.84 -16.51 -25.96
C TYR A 400 -19.20 -16.09 -25.37
N ASP A 401 -20.28 -16.79 -25.75
CA ASP A 401 -21.61 -16.52 -25.19
C ASP A 401 -21.73 -16.87 -23.70
N ASP A 402 -20.92 -17.78 -23.14
CA ASP A 402 -20.97 -18.08 -21.70
C ASP A 402 -20.66 -16.83 -20.85
N PHE A 403 -19.74 -15.98 -21.32
CA PHE A 403 -19.40 -14.71 -20.70
C PHE A 403 -20.55 -13.71 -20.84
N ALA A 404 -21.10 -13.55 -22.05
CA ALA A 404 -22.25 -12.67 -22.30
C ALA A 404 -23.49 -13.08 -21.49
N ALA A 405 -23.79 -14.38 -21.41
CA ALA A 405 -24.91 -14.90 -20.64
C ALA A 405 -24.76 -14.59 -19.14
N THR A 406 -23.55 -14.75 -18.59
CA THR A 406 -23.28 -14.45 -17.18
C THR A 406 -23.53 -12.97 -16.87
N HIS A 407 -23.04 -12.08 -17.73
CA HIS A 407 -23.27 -10.64 -17.57
C HIS A 407 -24.77 -10.29 -17.67
N ILE A 408 -25.49 -10.80 -18.68
CA ILE A 408 -26.92 -10.57 -18.86
C ILE A 408 -27.72 -11.01 -17.61
N LEU A 409 -27.39 -12.17 -17.05
CA LEU A 409 -28.09 -12.73 -15.87
C LEU A 409 -27.80 -11.95 -14.59
N GLN A 410 -26.59 -11.40 -14.46
CA GLN A 410 -26.14 -10.71 -13.26
C GLN A 410 -26.22 -9.17 -13.36
N THR A 411 -26.64 -8.62 -14.50
CA THR A 411 -26.60 -7.17 -14.80
C THR A 411 -27.15 -6.32 -13.66
N LEU A 412 -28.30 -6.68 -13.10
CA LEU A 412 -28.97 -5.89 -12.04
C LEU A 412 -28.32 -6.03 -10.65
N SER A 413 -27.42 -7.00 -10.46
CA SER A 413 -26.71 -7.23 -9.20
C SER A 413 -25.24 -6.80 -9.23
N ILE A 414 -24.72 -6.37 -10.37
CA ILE A 414 -23.30 -6.00 -10.55
C ILE A 414 -23.10 -4.56 -11.03
N HIS A 415 -24.20 -3.83 -11.29
CA HIS A 415 -24.18 -2.42 -11.70
C HIS A 415 -24.84 -1.53 -10.63
N HIS A 416 -24.29 -0.34 -10.45
CA HIS A 416 -24.67 0.65 -9.44
C HIS A 416 -24.57 0.11 -8.01
N VAL A 417 -23.56 -0.73 -7.78
CA VAL A 417 -23.25 -1.47 -6.54
C VAL A 417 -21.75 -1.40 -6.27
N GLY A 418 -21.35 -1.58 -5.01
CA GLY A 418 -19.94 -1.44 -4.62
C GLY A 418 -18.99 -2.53 -5.13
N ASP A 419 -19.50 -3.64 -5.67
CA ASP A 419 -18.69 -4.70 -6.28
C ASP A 419 -18.56 -4.58 -7.81
N PHE A 420 -19.08 -3.52 -8.43
CA PHE A 420 -19.00 -3.26 -9.87
C PHE A 420 -17.57 -3.38 -10.42
N LEU A 421 -16.63 -2.55 -9.94
CA LEU A 421 -15.23 -2.58 -10.38
C LEU A 421 -14.52 -3.93 -10.09
N PRO A 422 -14.59 -4.50 -8.87
CA PRO A 422 -14.04 -5.83 -8.58
C PRO A 422 -14.58 -6.94 -9.50
N TRP A 423 -15.89 -6.96 -9.76
CA TRP A 423 -16.52 -7.97 -10.60
C TRP A 423 -16.03 -7.88 -12.05
N HIS A 424 -15.99 -6.68 -12.62
CA HIS A 424 -15.56 -6.45 -14.01
C HIS A 424 -14.06 -6.70 -14.22
N ARG A 425 -13.24 -6.38 -13.21
CA ARG A 425 -11.83 -6.79 -13.16
C ARG A 425 -11.68 -8.31 -13.26
N TYR A 426 -12.41 -9.04 -12.42
CA TYR A 426 -12.36 -10.49 -12.40
C TYR A 426 -12.87 -11.08 -13.71
N PHE A 427 -13.98 -10.56 -14.23
CA PHE A 427 -14.58 -10.96 -15.50
C PHE A 427 -13.60 -10.83 -16.67
N THR A 428 -12.93 -9.68 -16.79
CA THR A 428 -11.93 -9.42 -17.84
C THR A 428 -10.71 -10.33 -17.70
N ALA A 429 -10.24 -10.58 -16.47
CA ALA A 429 -9.11 -11.48 -16.24
C ALA A 429 -9.44 -12.95 -16.57
N MET A 430 -10.66 -13.41 -16.29
CA MET A 430 -11.07 -14.78 -16.62
C MET A 430 -11.36 -14.96 -18.12
N TYR A 431 -11.81 -13.92 -18.80
CA TYR A 431 -11.87 -13.87 -20.26
C TYR A 431 -10.46 -13.98 -20.87
N GLU A 432 -9.51 -13.15 -20.40
CA GLU A 432 -8.10 -13.21 -20.80
C GLU A 432 -7.51 -14.61 -20.58
N LYS A 433 -7.75 -15.21 -19.42
CA LYS A 433 -7.32 -16.56 -19.11
C LYS A 433 -7.90 -17.59 -20.09
N SER A 434 -9.19 -17.49 -20.44
CA SER A 434 -9.85 -18.40 -21.38
C SER A 434 -9.28 -18.29 -22.79
N LEU A 435 -9.00 -17.07 -23.27
CA LEU A 435 -8.32 -16.87 -24.56
C LEU A 435 -6.96 -17.58 -24.60
N ARG A 436 -6.21 -17.47 -23.51
CA ARG A 436 -4.85 -18.05 -23.41
C ARG A 436 -4.87 -19.57 -23.27
N GLU A 437 -5.67 -20.09 -22.36
CA GLU A 437 -5.68 -21.51 -22.01
C GLU A 437 -6.46 -22.36 -23.01
N GLU A 438 -7.50 -21.82 -23.65
CA GLU A 438 -8.37 -22.61 -24.54
C GLU A 438 -8.14 -22.36 -26.03
N CYS A 439 -7.71 -21.15 -26.38
CA CYS A 439 -7.50 -20.72 -27.76
C CYS A 439 -6.02 -20.45 -28.09
N GLY A 440 -5.11 -20.67 -27.14
CA GLY A 440 -3.67 -20.61 -27.38
C GLY A 440 -3.12 -19.20 -27.55
N TYR A 441 -3.85 -18.17 -27.14
CA TYR A 441 -3.35 -16.80 -27.16
C TYR A 441 -2.14 -16.66 -26.21
N THR A 442 -1.04 -16.11 -26.70
CA THR A 442 0.20 -15.97 -25.92
C THR A 442 0.37 -14.59 -25.28
N GLY A 443 -0.36 -13.58 -25.77
CA GLY A 443 -0.31 -12.22 -25.26
C GLY A 443 -1.16 -11.98 -24.01
N ALA A 444 -1.18 -10.72 -23.57
CA ALA A 444 -2.08 -10.23 -22.52
C ALA A 444 -3.29 -9.52 -23.14
N GLN A 445 -4.37 -9.36 -22.37
CA GLN A 445 -5.55 -8.59 -22.76
C GLN A 445 -5.14 -7.14 -23.06
N PRO A 446 -5.33 -6.66 -24.31
CA PRO A 446 -5.08 -5.26 -24.61
C PRO A 446 -6.14 -4.37 -23.98
N TYR A 447 -5.78 -3.10 -23.81
CA TYR A 447 -6.70 -2.05 -23.43
C TYR A 447 -6.81 -0.98 -24.53
N TRP A 448 -7.95 -0.29 -24.55
CA TRP A 448 -8.18 0.88 -25.42
C TRP A 448 -7.91 2.15 -24.63
N ASP A 449 -6.84 2.89 -24.93
CA ASP A 449 -6.67 4.22 -24.34
C ASP A 449 -7.49 5.26 -25.11
N TRP A 450 -8.67 5.59 -24.56
CA TRP A 450 -9.56 6.60 -25.11
C TRP A 450 -9.01 8.02 -24.97
N ASN A 451 -8.06 8.27 -24.07
CA ASN A 451 -7.52 9.62 -23.83
C ASN A 451 -6.72 10.18 -25.01
N VAL A 452 -6.32 9.32 -25.95
CA VAL A 452 -5.63 9.70 -27.17
C VAL A 452 -6.52 9.55 -28.42
N ASP A 453 -7.78 9.14 -28.25
CA ASP A 453 -8.79 9.10 -29.31
C ASP A 453 -9.82 10.22 -29.18
N VAL A 454 -9.64 11.17 -28.27
CA VAL A 454 -10.53 12.32 -28.13
C VAL A 454 -9.73 13.62 -28.13
N PRO A 455 -10.34 14.76 -28.50
CA PRO A 455 -9.68 16.06 -28.45
C PRO A 455 -9.14 16.37 -27.05
N PRO A 456 -7.98 17.07 -26.96
CA PRO A 456 -7.21 17.64 -28.06
C PRO A 456 -6.17 16.68 -28.70
N PHE A 457 -6.13 15.40 -28.31
CA PHE A 457 -5.02 14.50 -28.65
C PHE A 457 -5.31 13.57 -29.83
N GLY A 458 -6.58 13.32 -30.13
CA GLY A 458 -6.97 12.52 -31.29
C GLY A 458 -8.43 12.69 -31.65
N ASN A 459 -8.90 11.78 -32.50
CA ASN A 459 -10.26 11.77 -33.02
C ASN A 459 -10.81 10.34 -32.96
N PHE A 460 -12.00 10.21 -32.35
CA PHE A 460 -12.59 8.91 -32.08
C PHE A 460 -12.73 8.10 -33.35
N THR A 461 -13.25 8.72 -34.41
CA THR A 461 -13.49 8.05 -35.71
C THR A 461 -12.22 7.62 -36.44
N GLN A 462 -11.05 8.11 -36.03
CA GLN A 462 -9.75 7.77 -36.63
C GLN A 462 -8.96 6.76 -35.80
N SER A 463 -9.53 6.21 -34.73
CA SER A 463 -8.86 5.22 -33.92
C SER A 463 -8.47 4.00 -34.77
N PRO A 464 -7.23 3.48 -34.64
CA PRO A 464 -6.84 2.24 -35.31
C PRO A 464 -7.56 1.00 -34.76
N LEU A 465 -8.38 1.14 -33.71
CA LEU A 465 -9.32 0.10 -33.33
C LEU A 465 -10.36 -0.18 -34.41
N TRP A 466 -10.65 0.79 -35.29
CA TRP A 466 -11.63 0.63 -36.37
C TRP A 466 -11.03 0.06 -37.65
N ASP A 467 -9.72 -0.23 -37.65
CA ASP A 467 -9.04 -0.82 -38.80
C ASP A 467 -9.68 -2.15 -39.20
N ALA A 468 -9.90 -2.35 -40.50
CA ALA A 468 -10.62 -3.49 -41.04
C ALA A 468 -9.80 -4.80 -41.04
N GLU A 469 -8.49 -4.76 -40.84
CA GLU A 469 -7.63 -5.95 -40.88
C GLU A 469 -7.01 -6.28 -39.53
N PHE A 470 -6.51 -5.25 -38.85
CA PHE A 470 -5.78 -5.28 -37.59
C PHE A 470 -6.50 -4.55 -36.46
N GLY A 471 -7.76 -4.18 -36.66
CA GLY A 471 -8.67 -3.65 -35.65
C GLY A 471 -9.92 -4.54 -35.51
N PHE A 472 -10.99 -3.96 -34.98
CA PHE A 472 -12.27 -4.61 -34.68
C PHE A 472 -13.34 -4.31 -35.74
N GLY A 473 -13.00 -3.62 -36.81
CA GLY A 473 -13.97 -3.06 -37.77
C GLY A 473 -14.60 -1.76 -37.27
N GLY A 474 -15.20 -1.03 -38.20
CA GLY A 474 -15.82 0.26 -37.98
C GLY A 474 -17.29 0.17 -37.58
N ASN A 475 -18.05 1.16 -38.03
CA ASN A 475 -19.43 1.39 -37.66
C ASN A 475 -20.41 0.67 -38.60
N GLY A 476 -21.68 0.56 -38.18
CA GLY A 476 -22.77 0.18 -39.08
C GLY A 476 -23.30 1.36 -39.90
N PRO A 477 -24.14 1.11 -40.92
CA PRO A 477 -24.87 2.17 -41.61
C PRO A 477 -25.77 2.93 -40.63
N TYR A 478 -25.98 4.22 -40.89
CA TYR A 478 -26.82 5.07 -40.05
C TYR A 478 -28.27 4.60 -40.05
N GLU A 479 -28.82 4.37 -38.86
CA GLU A 479 -30.22 4.07 -38.63
C GLU A 479 -30.83 5.10 -37.66
N VAL A 480 -32.10 5.43 -37.88
CA VAL A 480 -32.79 6.38 -37.02
C VAL A 480 -33.12 5.69 -35.69
N SER A 481 -32.38 6.05 -34.66
CA SER A 481 -32.60 5.53 -33.30
C SER A 481 -33.88 6.10 -32.67
N PRO A 482 -34.68 5.30 -31.95
CA PRO A 482 -35.68 5.84 -31.03
C PRO A 482 -34.97 6.58 -29.88
N PRO A 483 -35.66 7.48 -29.16
CA PRO A 483 -35.10 8.08 -27.95
C PRO A 483 -34.71 6.99 -26.94
N ASN A 484 -33.46 7.01 -26.47
CA ASN A 484 -33.03 6.09 -25.44
C ASN A 484 -33.71 6.46 -24.09
N PRO A 485 -34.32 5.49 -23.40
CA PRO A 485 -35.13 5.75 -22.21
C PRO A 485 -34.29 6.11 -20.97
N LEU A 486 -33.00 5.78 -20.96
CA LEU A 486 -32.10 6.04 -19.83
C LEU A 486 -31.43 7.41 -19.98
N PHE A 487 -30.81 7.67 -21.15
CA PHE A 487 -30.03 8.89 -21.40
C PHE A 487 -30.14 9.34 -22.84
N PRO A 488 -30.17 10.66 -23.15
CA PRO A 488 -30.08 11.13 -24.52
C PRO A 488 -28.69 10.84 -25.11
N VAL A 489 -28.65 10.18 -26.28
CA VAL A 489 -27.41 9.85 -27.00
C VAL A 489 -27.35 10.65 -28.30
N PRO A 490 -26.83 11.89 -28.30
CA PRO A 490 -26.73 12.69 -29.52
C PRO A 490 -25.54 12.26 -30.39
N GLY A 491 -25.51 12.74 -31.63
CA GLY A 491 -24.33 12.58 -32.51
C GLY A 491 -24.08 11.15 -33.00
N GLN A 492 -25.10 10.30 -32.98
CA GLN A 492 -25.07 8.94 -33.50
C GLN A 492 -24.85 8.92 -35.02
N THR A 493 -24.03 7.99 -35.48
CA THR A 493 -23.61 7.90 -36.89
C THR A 493 -23.81 6.50 -37.47
N GLY A 494 -24.28 5.53 -36.68
CA GLY A 494 -24.50 4.15 -37.11
C GLY A 494 -25.88 3.63 -36.69
N GLY A 495 -25.93 2.38 -36.24
CA GLY A 495 -27.15 1.70 -35.81
C GLY A 495 -27.36 0.36 -36.49
N GLY A 496 -26.88 0.21 -37.72
CA GLY A 496 -26.94 -1.05 -38.44
C GLY A 496 -25.80 -2.02 -38.14
N CYS A 497 -25.77 -3.13 -38.90
CA CYS A 497 -24.73 -4.15 -38.80
C CYS A 497 -23.34 -3.60 -39.17
N VAL A 498 -22.30 -4.02 -38.44
CA VAL A 498 -20.90 -3.77 -38.80
C VAL A 498 -20.61 -4.36 -40.18
N ILE A 499 -20.01 -3.57 -41.07
CA ILE A 499 -19.83 -3.92 -42.49
C ILE A 499 -18.41 -4.36 -42.86
N ASP A 500 -17.43 -4.15 -41.98
CA ASP A 500 -16.02 -4.45 -42.21
C ASP A 500 -15.34 -5.00 -40.94
N GLY A 501 -14.07 -5.34 -41.05
CA GLY A 501 -13.32 -5.87 -39.92
C GLY A 501 -13.45 -7.38 -39.72
N PRO A 502 -12.69 -7.93 -38.76
CA PRO A 502 -12.73 -9.35 -38.42
C PRO A 502 -14.10 -9.81 -37.89
N PHE A 503 -14.93 -8.90 -37.37
CA PHE A 503 -16.16 -9.24 -36.66
C PHE A 503 -17.45 -8.93 -37.42
N LYS A 504 -17.39 -8.52 -38.70
CA LYS A 504 -18.61 -8.18 -39.48
C LYS A 504 -19.62 -9.33 -39.61
N ASP A 505 -19.13 -10.57 -39.66
CA ASP A 505 -19.95 -11.76 -39.93
C ASP A 505 -20.30 -12.55 -38.64
N ILE A 506 -20.01 -12.00 -37.45
CA ILE A 506 -20.36 -12.69 -36.21
C ILE A 506 -21.87 -12.62 -35.97
N VAL A 507 -22.38 -13.67 -35.32
CA VAL A 507 -23.78 -13.74 -34.88
C VAL A 507 -23.84 -13.47 -33.39
N VAL A 508 -24.51 -12.39 -33.01
CA VAL A 508 -24.86 -12.09 -31.62
C VAL A 508 -26.09 -12.92 -31.26
N ASN A 509 -25.94 -13.87 -30.33
CA ASN A 509 -26.98 -14.89 -30.06
C ASN A 509 -27.95 -14.52 -28.93
N MET A 510 -27.68 -13.47 -28.17
CA MET A 510 -28.44 -13.09 -26.98
C MET A 510 -28.64 -11.58 -26.89
N GLY A 511 -29.46 -11.13 -25.95
CA GLY A 511 -29.89 -9.74 -25.88
C GLY A 511 -30.87 -9.38 -27.02
N PRO A 512 -31.13 -8.08 -27.24
CA PRO A 512 -30.80 -7.00 -26.30
C PRO A 512 -31.50 -7.21 -24.95
N ARG A 513 -31.09 -6.45 -23.93
CA ARG A 513 -31.61 -6.55 -22.56
C ARG A 513 -31.39 -7.95 -21.95
N SER A 514 -32.27 -8.34 -21.04
CA SER A 514 -32.20 -9.59 -20.27
C SER A 514 -32.44 -10.89 -21.07
N ASN A 515 -32.47 -10.86 -22.40
CA ASN A 515 -32.81 -12.04 -23.21
C ASN A 515 -31.65 -13.03 -23.32
N VAL A 516 -31.76 -14.15 -22.58
CA VAL A 516 -30.83 -15.31 -22.65
C VAL A 516 -31.38 -16.50 -23.44
N THR A 517 -32.53 -16.34 -24.10
CA THR A 517 -33.23 -17.48 -24.74
C THR A 517 -32.83 -17.72 -26.20
N GLY A 518 -32.11 -16.78 -26.81
CA GLY A 518 -31.71 -16.83 -28.21
C GLY A 518 -32.36 -15.69 -29.00
N ASN A 519 -31.54 -14.87 -29.65
CA ASN A 519 -31.94 -13.80 -30.56
C ASN A 519 -30.80 -13.52 -31.57
N PRO A 520 -30.54 -14.46 -32.50
CA PRO A 520 -29.43 -14.35 -33.44
C PRO A 520 -29.61 -13.14 -34.37
N ARG A 521 -28.61 -12.26 -34.38
CA ARG A 521 -28.54 -11.07 -35.24
C ARG A 521 -27.08 -10.74 -35.56
N CYS A 522 -26.86 -9.81 -36.47
CA CYS A 522 -25.52 -9.27 -36.72
C CYS A 522 -25.03 -8.45 -35.51
N LEU A 523 -23.72 -8.27 -35.38
CA LEU A 523 -23.15 -7.25 -34.51
C LEU A 523 -23.51 -5.87 -35.06
N SER A 524 -24.25 -5.05 -34.30
CA SER A 524 -24.52 -3.64 -34.64
C SER A 524 -23.67 -2.70 -33.80
N ARG A 525 -23.26 -1.59 -34.40
CA ARG A 525 -22.56 -0.47 -33.74
C ARG A 525 -23.19 0.84 -34.15
N ASP A 526 -23.21 1.79 -33.24
CA ASP A 526 -23.83 3.09 -33.44
C ASP A 526 -22.94 4.18 -32.85
N PHE A 527 -21.84 4.46 -33.54
CA PHE A 527 -20.83 5.37 -33.04
C PHE A 527 -21.40 6.76 -32.72
N SER A 528 -21.09 7.25 -31.52
CA SER A 528 -21.33 8.63 -31.10
C SER A 528 -20.01 9.31 -30.72
N PRO A 529 -19.37 10.02 -31.66
CA PRO A 529 -18.20 10.84 -31.37
C PRO A 529 -18.50 11.89 -30.28
N TYR A 530 -19.71 12.46 -30.27
CA TYR A 530 -20.11 13.42 -29.24
C TYR A 530 -20.00 12.85 -27.82
N ILE A 531 -20.50 11.62 -27.60
CA ILE A 531 -20.41 10.96 -26.30
C ILE A 531 -18.95 10.68 -25.94
N ALA A 532 -18.15 10.19 -26.91
CA ALA A 532 -16.73 9.96 -26.70
C ALA A 532 -16.02 11.24 -26.23
N GLU A 533 -16.20 12.35 -26.95
CA GLU A 533 -15.54 13.63 -26.66
C GLU A 533 -16.00 14.27 -25.35
N THR A 534 -17.25 14.03 -24.94
CA THR A 534 -17.84 14.65 -23.74
C THR A 534 -17.46 13.91 -22.47
N PHE A 535 -17.48 12.57 -22.50
CA PHE A 535 -17.40 11.74 -21.28
C PHE A 535 -16.11 10.95 -21.16
N LEU A 536 -15.35 10.83 -22.26
CA LEU A 536 -14.01 10.24 -22.23
C LEU A 536 -12.95 11.35 -22.28
N GLY A 537 -11.70 10.96 -22.07
CA GLY A 537 -10.57 11.89 -22.16
C GLY A 537 -9.93 12.22 -20.82
N ARG A 538 -8.83 12.99 -20.91
CA ARG A 538 -7.95 13.25 -19.77
C ARG A 538 -8.65 13.99 -18.64
N ASN A 539 -9.66 14.82 -18.94
CA ASN A 539 -10.39 15.54 -17.89
C ASN A 539 -11.24 14.58 -17.05
N ALA A 540 -12.01 13.69 -17.69
CA ALA A 540 -12.75 12.64 -16.98
C ALA A 540 -11.82 11.73 -16.18
N THR A 541 -10.68 11.32 -16.78
CA THR A 541 -9.66 10.53 -16.10
C THR A 541 -9.07 11.26 -14.88
N LYS A 542 -8.78 12.56 -15.00
CA LYS A 542 -8.32 13.39 -13.87
C LYS A 542 -9.33 13.45 -12.74
N VAL A 543 -10.60 13.67 -13.08
CA VAL A 543 -11.69 13.73 -12.08
C VAL A 543 -11.82 12.40 -11.36
N ALA A 544 -11.85 11.28 -12.08
CA ALA A 544 -11.85 9.94 -11.47
C ALA A 544 -10.63 9.75 -10.54
N LEU A 545 -9.43 10.06 -11.02
CA LEU A 545 -8.20 9.88 -10.25
C LEU A 545 -8.07 10.83 -9.04
N SER A 546 -8.86 11.90 -8.97
CA SER A 546 -8.92 12.82 -7.84
C SER A 546 -9.90 12.39 -6.75
N GLN A 547 -10.74 11.37 -6.99
CA GLN A 547 -11.74 10.96 -6.01
C GLN A 547 -11.05 10.45 -4.72
N PRO A 548 -11.53 10.89 -3.54
CA PRO A 548 -10.84 10.65 -2.27
C PRO A 548 -11.00 9.21 -1.79
N ASP A 549 -12.17 8.61 -2.01
CA ASP A 549 -12.53 7.27 -1.55
C ASP A 549 -13.10 6.39 -2.67
N PHE A 550 -13.16 5.08 -2.42
CA PHE A 550 -13.63 4.10 -3.42
C PHE A 550 -15.08 4.34 -3.85
N GLY A 551 -15.99 4.69 -2.94
CA GLY A 551 -17.42 4.86 -3.27
C GLY A 551 -17.63 6.08 -4.17
N SER A 552 -16.96 7.20 -3.86
CA SER A 552 -16.93 8.37 -4.73
C SER A 552 -16.26 8.09 -6.07
N PHE A 553 -15.19 7.28 -6.08
CA PHE A 553 -14.51 6.83 -7.30
C PHE A 553 -15.45 6.02 -8.19
N ASP A 554 -16.05 4.96 -7.64
CA ASP A 554 -16.97 4.05 -8.31
C ASP A 554 -18.18 4.80 -8.90
N LEU A 555 -18.77 5.72 -8.12
CA LEU A 555 -19.84 6.61 -8.59
C LEU A 555 -19.45 7.49 -9.78
N VAL A 556 -18.22 8.00 -9.82
CA VAL A 556 -17.73 8.81 -10.96
C VAL A 556 -17.40 7.94 -12.17
N ILE A 557 -16.94 6.71 -11.95
CA ILE A 557 -16.69 5.76 -13.02
C ILE A 557 -18.00 5.36 -13.70
N GLU A 558 -18.99 4.91 -12.91
CA GLU A 558 -20.22 4.32 -13.43
C GLU A 558 -21.30 5.37 -13.75
N GLY A 559 -21.39 6.43 -12.93
CA GLY A 559 -22.47 7.40 -12.96
C GLY A 559 -23.63 7.02 -12.02
N SER A 560 -24.68 7.85 -12.00
CA SER A 560 -25.88 7.66 -11.18
C SER A 560 -27.13 7.65 -12.06
N LEU A 561 -27.90 6.56 -12.00
CA LEU A 561 -29.21 6.48 -12.67
C LEU A 561 -30.24 7.40 -12.02
N ILE A 562 -30.09 7.70 -10.72
CA ILE A 562 -30.99 8.59 -9.98
C ILE A 562 -30.78 10.04 -10.43
N ASP A 563 -29.52 10.47 -10.48
CA ASP A 563 -29.16 11.85 -10.83
C ASP A 563 -29.02 12.05 -12.35
N LYS A 564 -29.22 10.96 -13.11
CA LYS A 564 -29.00 10.88 -14.56
C LYS A 564 -27.61 11.39 -14.97
N THR A 565 -26.61 11.09 -14.17
CA THR A 565 -25.21 11.44 -14.44
C THR A 565 -24.52 10.28 -15.15
N PHE A 566 -23.65 10.64 -16.09
CA PHE A 566 -23.05 9.72 -17.04
C PHE A 566 -21.55 9.63 -16.79
N GLY A 567 -21.08 8.48 -16.31
CA GLY A 567 -19.67 8.24 -16.02
C GLY A 567 -18.86 7.80 -17.24
N MET A 568 -17.54 7.67 -17.09
CA MET A 568 -16.66 7.22 -18.18
C MET A 568 -16.90 5.75 -18.59
N HIS A 569 -17.46 4.92 -17.71
CA HIS A 569 -17.95 3.58 -18.03
C HIS A 569 -19.06 3.66 -19.10
N GLY A 570 -20.12 4.44 -18.83
CA GLY A 570 -21.18 4.72 -19.80
C GLY A 570 -20.65 5.40 -21.06
N GLY A 571 -19.71 6.33 -20.91
CA GLY A 571 -19.00 6.99 -22.00
C GLY A 571 -18.50 6.02 -23.07
N GLY A 572 -17.76 4.98 -22.69
CA GLY A 572 -17.18 4.04 -23.66
C GLY A 572 -18.23 3.13 -24.30
N HIS A 573 -19.24 2.72 -23.52
CA HIS A 573 -20.38 1.93 -24.00
C HIS A 573 -21.16 2.66 -25.08
N PHE A 574 -21.67 3.85 -24.76
CA PHE A 574 -22.52 4.62 -25.66
C PHE A 574 -21.73 5.33 -26.77
N ALA A 575 -20.42 5.55 -26.62
CA ALA A 575 -19.57 6.03 -27.71
C ALA A 575 -19.49 5.03 -28.87
N ILE A 576 -19.47 3.72 -28.57
CA ILE A 576 -19.38 2.65 -29.59
C ILE A 576 -20.77 2.16 -29.99
N GLY A 577 -21.65 1.96 -29.01
CA GLY A 577 -22.92 1.29 -29.22
C GLY A 577 -24.11 2.21 -29.37
N GLY A 578 -23.98 3.52 -29.15
CA GLY A 578 -25.09 4.46 -29.31
C GLY A 578 -26.38 3.97 -28.65
N THR A 579 -27.51 4.13 -29.33
CA THR A 579 -28.79 3.59 -28.85
C THR A 579 -29.10 2.20 -29.41
N LEU A 580 -28.60 1.88 -30.60
CA LEU A 580 -28.98 0.69 -31.37
C LEU A 580 -27.92 -0.41 -31.43
N GLY A 581 -26.67 -0.09 -31.06
CA GLY A 581 -25.53 -1.00 -31.08
C GLY A 581 -25.38 -1.79 -29.78
N GLU A 582 -24.65 -2.91 -29.86
CA GLU A 582 -24.52 -3.85 -28.74
C GLU A 582 -23.84 -3.25 -27.51
N MET A 583 -22.77 -2.47 -27.69
CA MET A 583 -22.07 -1.79 -26.59
C MET A 583 -22.98 -0.79 -25.84
N GLY A 584 -24.09 -0.33 -26.43
CA GLY A 584 -25.03 0.60 -25.81
C GLY A 584 -26.09 -0.12 -24.95
N ASP A 585 -26.20 -1.44 -25.06
CA ASP A 585 -27.11 -2.24 -24.24
C ASP A 585 -26.44 -2.67 -22.93
N LEU A 586 -26.98 -2.21 -21.80
CA LEU A 586 -26.46 -2.49 -20.46
C LEU A 586 -26.32 -3.99 -20.16
N TYR A 587 -27.13 -4.85 -20.77
CA TYR A 587 -27.13 -6.29 -20.47
C TYR A 587 -26.22 -7.05 -21.44
N SER A 588 -26.36 -6.81 -22.74
CA SER A 588 -25.68 -7.59 -23.79
C SER A 588 -24.43 -6.94 -24.36
N SER A 589 -23.94 -5.82 -23.80
CA SER A 589 -22.69 -5.18 -24.24
C SER A 589 -21.47 -6.10 -24.36
N PRO A 590 -21.26 -7.16 -23.54
CA PRO A 590 -20.12 -8.08 -23.73
C PRO A 590 -20.19 -8.91 -25.02
N THR A 591 -21.30 -8.86 -25.76
CA THR A 591 -21.40 -9.52 -27.06
C THR A 591 -20.53 -8.84 -28.12
N ASP A 592 -20.16 -7.56 -27.94
CA ASP A 592 -19.14 -6.89 -28.75
C ASP A 592 -17.74 -7.10 -28.11
N PRO A 593 -16.74 -7.62 -28.86
CA PRO A 593 -15.39 -7.82 -28.34
C PRO A 593 -14.70 -6.55 -27.81
N LEU A 594 -15.15 -5.36 -28.22
CA LEU A 594 -14.63 -4.09 -27.72
C LEU A 594 -14.91 -3.87 -26.22
N PHE A 595 -15.92 -4.55 -25.67
CA PHE A 595 -16.23 -4.53 -24.23
C PHE A 595 -14.99 -4.77 -23.38
N TYR A 596 -14.22 -5.82 -23.71
CA TYR A 596 -13.06 -6.24 -22.92
C TYR A 596 -11.91 -5.24 -22.99
N LEU A 597 -11.77 -4.50 -24.10
CA LEU A 597 -10.74 -3.45 -24.23
C LEU A 597 -11.13 -2.19 -23.45
N HIS A 598 -12.42 -1.85 -23.46
CA HIS A 598 -12.97 -0.76 -22.66
C HIS A 598 -12.82 -1.04 -21.16
N HIS A 599 -13.27 -2.22 -20.71
CA HIS A 599 -13.16 -2.64 -19.31
C HIS A 599 -11.72 -2.88 -18.85
N ALA A 600 -10.81 -3.30 -19.75
CA ALA A 600 -9.39 -3.32 -19.43
C ALA A 600 -8.81 -1.91 -19.18
N ASN A 601 -9.28 -0.86 -19.87
CA ASN A 601 -8.85 0.51 -19.57
C ASN A 601 -9.55 1.08 -18.34
N LEU A 602 -10.82 0.73 -18.06
CA LEU A 602 -11.47 1.08 -16.78
C LEU A 602 -10.73 0.46 -15.60
N ASP A 603 -10.34 -0.81 -15.72
CA ASP A 603 -9.50 -1.47 -14.74
C ASP A 603 -8.12 -0.80 -14.63
N ARG A 604 -7.54 -0.32 -15.74
CA ARG A 604 -6.31 0.49 -15.72
C ARG A 604 -6.51 1.81 -14.99
N VAL A 605 -7.64 2.50 -15.17
CA VAL A 605 -7.97 3.72 -14.43
C VAL A 605 -8.11 3.42 -12.94
N TRP A 606 -8.82 2.34 -12.59
CA TRP A 606 -8.94 1.91 -11.20
C TRP A 606 -7.61 1.50 -10.60
N TRP A 607 -6.78 0.74 -11.30
CA TRP A 607 -5.44 0.39 -10.85
C TRP A 607 -4.54 1.62 -10.74
N SER A 608 -4.64 2.58 -11.65
CA SER A 608 -3.94 3.88 -11.55
C SER A 608 -4.40 4.66 -10.32
N TRP A 609 -5.70 4.64 -10.02
CA TRP A 609 -6.25 5.18 -8.78
C TRP A 609 -5.68 4.41 -7.58
N GLN A 610 -5.75 3.07 -7.56
CA GLN A 610 -5.19 2.26 -6.48
C GLN A 610 -3.71 2.59 -6.24
N ASN A 611 -2.89 2.68 -7.29
CA ASN A 611 -1.46 3.00 -7.19
C ASN A 611 -1.12 4.37 -6.57
N LYS A 612 -2.06 5.32 -6.48
CA LYS A 612 -1.82 6.58 -5.75
C LYS A 612 -1.69 6.37 -4.24
N ASP A 613 -2.29 5.31 -3.70
CA ASP A 613 -2.27 4.93 -2.29
C ASP A 613 -2.53 3.41 -2.20
N LEU A 614 -1.61 2.62 -2.77
CA LEU A 614 -1.85 1.21 -3.06
C LEU A 614 -2.17 0.41 -1.80
N SER A 615 -1.46 0.66 -0.70
CA SER A 615 -1.69 -0.04 0.57
C SER A 615 -3.12 0.16 1.10
N ARG A 616 -3.65 1.39 1.04
CA ARG A 616 -5.04 1.68 1.42
C ARG A 616 -6.02 1.14 0.40
N ARG A 617 -5.80 1.45 -0.88
CA ARG A 617 -6.76 1.21 -1.97
C ARG A 617 -6.87 -0.25 -2.39
N LEU A 618 -5.94 -1.10 -1.96
CA LEU A 618 -6.09 -2.56 -1.99
C LEU A 618 -7.08 -3.10 -0.94
N HIS A 619 -7.36 -2.32 0.11
CA HIS A 619 -8.26 -2.70 1.20
C HIS A 619 -9.50 -1.81 1.27
N GLU A 620 -9.57 -0.83 0.38
CA GLU A 620 -10.64 0.14 0.31
C GLU A 620 -11.72 -0.34 -0.64
N ILE A 621 -12.87 -0.68 -0.05
CA ILE A 621 -14.08 -1.00 -0.78
C ILE A 621 -15.26 -0.39 -0.02
N SER A 622 -16.21 0.18 -0.76
CA SER A 622 -17.45 0.74 -0.25
C SER A 622 -18.47 0.75 -1.38
N GLY A 623 -19.70 1.18 -1.09
CA GLY A 623 -20.80 1.13 -2.04
C GLY A 623 -21.78 0.00 -1.71
N PRO A 624 -23.02 0.11 -2.19
CA PRO A 624 -24.12 -0.69 -1.70
C PRO A 624 -24.12 -2.10 -2.28
N VAL A 625 -24.67 -3.06 -1.52
CA VAL A 625 -24.97 -4.40 -2.03
C VAL A 625 -26.19 -4.39 -2.97
N ILE A 626 -27.10 -3.44 -2.75
CA ILE A 626 -28.31 -3.27 -3.55
C ILE A 626 -28.13 -2.07 -4.48
N ALA A 627 -28.42 -2.26 -5.77
CA ALA A 627 -28.22 -1.25 -6.80
C ALA A 627 -28.87 0.10 -6.42
N ASN A 628 -28.08 1.17 -6.50
CA ASN A 628 -28.46 2.56 -6.20
C ASN A 628 -28.79 2.87 -4.72
N ASP A 629 -28.59 1.96 -3.76
CA ASP A 629 -28.81 2.22 -2.32
C ASP A 629 -27.60 2.89 -1.64
N TYR A 630 -27.06 3.98 -2.23
CA TYR A 630 -25.87 4.65 -1.70
C TYR A 630 -26.07 5.31 -0.33
N ASN A 631 -27.32 5.53 0.09
CA ASN A 631 -27.68 5.94 1.46
C ASN A 631 -27.69 4.78 2.46
N ASN A 632 -27.48 3.55 1.98
CA ASN A 632 -27.35 2.31 2.75
C ASN A 632 -28.55 2.04 3.67
N THR A 633 -29.75 2.09 3.11
CA THR A 633 -31.01 1.93 3.83
C THR A 633 -31.62 0.54 3.73
N LEU A 634 -31.17 -0.28 2.77
CA LEU A 634 -31.76 -1.57 2.42
C LEU A 634 -30.79 -2.74 2.60
N GLY A 635 -29.55 -2.62 2.10
CA GLY A 635 -28.70 -3.78 1.82
C GLY A 635 -27.37 -3.90 2.57
N GLY A 636 -26.90 -2.84 3.20
CA GLY A 636 -25.50 -2.80 3.64
C GLY A 636 -24.54 -2.37 2.52
N ASN A 637 -23.29 -2.12 2.89
CA ASN A 637 -22.20 -1.94 1.93
C ASN A 637 -21.44 -3.25 1.72
N VAL A 638 -20.87 -3.42 0.53
CA VAL A 638 -19.94 -4.52 0.26
C VAL A 638 -18.71 -4.44 1.18
N THR A 639 -18.07 -5.59 1.40
CA THR A 639 -16.84 -5.70 2.19
C THR A 639 -15.82 -6.51 1.40
N LEU A 640 -14.55 -6.50 1.81
CA LEU A 640 -13.52 -7.31 1.15
C LEU A 640 -13.84 -8.83 1.15
N SER A 641 -14.65 -9.30 2.09
CA SER A 641 -15.12 -10.69 2.14
C SER A 641 -16.36 -10.98 1.27
N PHE A 642 -16.90 -9.98 0.57
CA PHE A 642 -18.07 -10.16 -0.29
C PHE A 642 -17.74 -11.12 -1.44
N PRO A 643 -18.59 -12.14 -1.71
CA PRO A 643 -18.31 -13.16 -2.70
C PRO A 643 -18.59 -12.65 -4.13
N LEU A 644 -17.70 -12.97 -5.05
CA LEU A 644 -17.84 -12.75 -6.48
C LEU A 644 -18.01 -14.10 -7.19
N SER A 645 -18.98 -14.19 -8.10
CA SER A 645 -19.25 -15.40 -8.87
C SER A 645 -19.47 -15.08 -10.34
N LEU A 646 -18.73 -15.77 -11.22
CA LEU A 646 -18.90 -15.68 -12.67
C LEU A 646 -19.62 -16.91 -13.26
N GLY A 647 -20.39 -17.61 -12.43
CA GLY A 647 -21.11 -18.81 -12.83
C GLY A 647 -20.18 -19.91 -13.35
N VAL A 648 -20.40 -20.35 -14.60
CA VAL A 648 -19.60 -21.41 -15.21
C VAL A 648 -18.22 -20.95 -15.68
N ASN A 649 -17.98 -19.64 -15.77
CA ASN A 649 -16.76 -19.10 -16.37
C ASN A 649 -15.55 -19.12 -15.42
N ALA A 650 -15.77 -19.12 -14.10
CA ALA A 650 -14.68 -19.06 -13.14
C ALA A 650 -15.11 -19.53 -11.74
N PRO A 651 -14.18 -20.01 -10.90
CA PRO A 651 -14.47 -20.30 -9.50
C PRO A 651 -14.90 -19.05 -8.73
N ASN A 652 -15.64 -19.25 -7.64
CA ASN A 652 -16.01 -18.16 -6.75
C ASN A 652 -14.76 -17.65 -6.00
N VAL A 653 -14.65 -16.33 -5.89
CA VAL A 653 -13.61 -15.62 -5.15
C VAL A 653 -14.25 -14.57 -4.27
N THR A 654 -13.47 -13.86 -3.46
CA THR A 654 -13.93 -12.68 -2.73
C THR A 654 -13.39 -11.41 -3.37
N ILE A 655 -13.98 -10.25 -3.06
CA ILE A 655 -13.43 -8.95 -3.48
C ILE A 655 -11.95 -8.85 -3.12
N ARG A 656 -11.56 -9.30 -1.91
CA ARG A 656 -10.16 -9.32 -1.44
C ARG A 656 -9.20 -9.97 -2.42
N ASP A 657 -9.63 -11.06 -3.06
CA ASP A 657 -8.78 -11.86 -3.95
C ASP A 657 -8.51 -11.17 -5.29
N VAL A 658 -9.29 -10.14 -5.63
CA VAL A 658 -9.20 -9.40 -6.89
C VAL A 658 -8.79 -7.94 -6.71
N MET A 659 -8.55 -7.48 -5.48
CA MET A 659 -8.10 -6.11 -5.24
C MET A 659 -6.69 -5.83 -5.77
N ASP A 660 -5.80 -6.82 -5.73
CA ASP A 660 -4.42 -6.73 -6.23
C ASP A 660 -4.28 -7.50 -7.55
N ILE A 661 -4.10 -6.77 -8.66
CA ILE A 661 -3.96 -7.39 -9.99
C ILE A 661 -2.65 -8.18 -10.14
N ARG A 662 -1.64 -7.89 -9.32
CA ARG A 662 -0.34 -8.57 -9.31
C ARG A 662 -0.32 -9.80 -8.40
N ALA A 663 -1.42 -10.12 -7.74
CA ALA A 663 -1.51 -11.23 -6.79
C ALA A 663 -2.33 -12.42 -7.33
N GLY A 664 -2.02 -13.60 -6.76
CA GLY A 664 -2.87 -14.79 -6.80
C GLY A 664 -3.48 -15.13 -8.16
N THR A 665 -4.82 -15.09 -8.21
CA THR A 665 -5.66 -15.55 -9.32
C THR A 665 -5.58 -14.68 -10.58
N LEU A 666 -5.20 -13.40 -10.45
CA LEU A 666 -5.19 -12.44 -11.56
C LEU A 666 -3.85 -12.41 -12.30
N CYS A 667 -2.76 -12.15 -11.59
CA CYS A 667 -1.39 -12.17 -12.09
C CYS A 667 -1.13 -11.43 -13.42
N TYR A 668 -1.51 -10.15 -13.48
CA TYR A 668 -1.18 -9.24 -14.60
C TYR A 668 -0.80 -7.85 -14.11
N ASP A 669 -0.28 -7.02 -15.00
CA ASP A 669 -0.04 -5.59 -14.77
C ASP A 669 -0.20 -4.80 -16.07
N TYR A 670 -0.13 -3.47 -16.00
CA TYR A 670 -0.19 -2.59 -17.18
C TYR A 670 1.19 -2.04 -17.55
N ASP A 671 1.44 -1.83 -18.84
CA ASP A 671 2.68 -1.21 -19.32
C ASP A 671 2.79 0.28 -18.96
N GLU A 672 1.65 0.97 -18.85
CA GLU A 672 1.58 2.37 -18.45
C GLU A 672 0.40 2.62 -17.49
N LEU A 673 0.58 3.53 -16.52
CA LEU A 673 -0.47 4.01 -15.62
C LEU A 673 -0.68 5.52 -15.77
N TYR A 674 -1.84 6.00 -15.34
CA TYR A 674 -2.09 7.44 -15.29
C TYR A 674 -1.50 8.08 -14.04
N HIS A 675 -0.76 9.17 -14.22
CA HIS A 675 -0.07 9.91 -13.13
C HIS A 675 -0.61 11.33 -12.90
N PHE A 676 -1.86 11.58 -13.29
CA PHE A 676 -2.46 12.92 -13.24
C PHE A 676 -2.65 13.49 -11.83
#